data_AF-A0A667ZSX9-F1
#
_entry.id   AF-A0A667ZSX9-F1
#
_cell.length_a   1.000
_cell.length_b   1.000
_cell.length_c   1.000
_cell.angle_alpha   90.00
_cell.angle_beta   90.00
_cell.angle_gamma   90.00
#
_symmetry.space_group_name_H-M   'P 1'
#
loop_
_entity.id
_entity.type
_entity.pdbx_description
1 polymer ?
#
loop_
_entity_poly.entity_id
_entity_poly.type
_entity_poly.pdbx_seq_one_letter_code
_entity_poly.pdbx_strand_id
1 'polypeptide(L)'
;ASSSLMAALGRPFSLGMLYDCRQDSLIPGKALKSPNLIPQPNSEFEIVASESTEDKSSALNVQASLKASFLAGLVEVEGSAKYLNDCKISKNQARVTLKYKTTTKYQELSMRHLGRDNVKHPYVFDKGIATHVVKGILYGAQAFFVFDREVSEKEDHKDIEGSLKVMIQQIPGLVLQGQDSLQLTETDTANVQNFSCKFHGDFNLQRHPVSFQDAIEVYQSLPTLLGANGENAVPVKVWLMPLKILDSAAAQLVRQISIRLVMEVQSVLEVFSELEMRCNDAMKNSTTQQFPQIGKKLKAFGELCSEYKLEFQRTLAEKLPSIRGGKEEEAVLAEVLKMRHSSPFNNKNLSEWMSCKEREINIIEALTDMMKNTKIVTSRYALDKEILSAEHAVCFAFTSLEDDEPYLSDLSKYLKETPEIWNTMRQKSKLFNAFGEIDMDNNISFLIAGLANEKKKGASIHLYKEGSLFSESFEPPSKPEKPAVSDTTHNCVTVRISPPGLGTENITHYSVEYCVSGEDDWQQMTVLTYKIHHKEGFKIPYSFTIIHNEDFPHKFFSSEVFFFKRRVRQIISRLFMSDKLACEIDAVCLVIQASFPGPKLSYRYVFDSMLKLFDEDVAENIRIVVTSADDELPPVLEVIKSSKFPCPKTDSVYRSINM
;
A
#
# COMPACT_ATOMS: atom_id res chain seq x y z
N ALA A 1 17.62 -24.71 -42.73
CA ALA A 1 17.52 -23.32 -42.25
C ALA A 1 16.11 -22.82 -42.55
N SER A 2 15.22 -22.85 -41.57
CA SER A 2 13.78 -22.62 -41.77
C SER A 2 13.48 -21.12 -41.83
N SER A 3 12.83 -20.68 -42.91
CA SER A 3 12.17 -19.37 -42.96
C SER A 3 11.13 -19.26 -41.84
N SER A 4 11.08 -18.14 -41.13
CA SER A 4 10.08 -17.90 -40.09
C SER A 4 8.88 -17.11 -40.62
N LEU A 5 7.67 -17.53 -40.24
CA LEU A 5 6.41 -16.86 -40.58
C LEU A 5 5.99 -15.92 -39.45
N MET A 6 5.49 -14.74 -39.80
CA MET A 6 5.07 -13.72 -38.83
C MET A 6 3.83 -12.95 -39.32
N ALA A 7 2.98 -12.50 -38.40
CA ALA A 7 1.90 -11.55 -38.68
C ALA A 7 2.43 -10.13 -38.92
N ALA A 8 1.90 -9.44 -39.93
CA ALA A 8 2.36 -8.09 -40.29
C ALA A 8 1.90 -7.03 -39.27
N LEU A 9 0.69 -7.17 -38.74
CA LEU A 9 0.08 -6.29 -37.72
C LEU A 9 -0.02 -4.80 -38.15
N GLY A 10 -0.36 -4.56 -39.42
CA GLY A 10 -0.47 -3.22 -39.98
C GLY A 10 0.87 -2.53 -40.29
N ARG A 11 2.00 -3.12 -39.90
CA ARG A 11 3.33 -2.55 -40.14
C ARG A 11 3.67 -2.53 -41.64
N PRO A 12 4.38 -1.50 -42.15
CA PRO A 12 4.59 -1.28 -43.58
C PRO A 12 5.70 -2.18 -44.17
N PHE A 13 5.46 -3.48 -44.23
CA PHE A 13 6.40 -4.44 -44.79
C PHE A 13 6.59 -4.26 -46.31
N SER A 14 7.85 -4.39 -46.75
CA SER A 14 8.23 -4.42 -48.17
C SER A 14 9.21 -5.56 -48.42
N LEU A 15 9.21 -6.11 -49.64
CA LEU A 15 10.16 -7.16 -50.00
C LEU A 15 11.60 -6.66 -49.97
N GLY A 16 12.49 -7.49 -49.43
CA GLY A 16 13.90 -7.14 -49.25
C GLY A 16 14.16 -6.20 -48.08
N MET A 17 13.13 -5.78 -47.34
CA MET A 17 13.31 -4.98 -46.13
C MET A 17 14.03 -5.80 -45.07
N LEU A 18 14.90 -5.15 -44.31
CA LEU A 18 15.65 -5.76 -43.23
C LEU A 18 14.79 -5.75 -41.95
N TYR A 19 14.94 -6.79 -41.15
CA TYR A 19 14.19 -6.97 -39.91
C TYR A 19 15.10 -7.47 -38.79
N ASP A 20 14.92 -6.94 -37.58
CA ASP A 20 15.58 -7.45 -36.40
C ASP A 20 14.60 -8.18 -35.47
N CYS A 21 14.61 -9.51 -35.52
CA CYS A 21 13.81 -10.37 -34.63
C CYS A 21 14.17 -10.24 -33.14
N ARG A 22 15.29 -9.59 -32.77
CA ARG A 22 15.61 -9.33 -31.36
C ARG A 22 14.66 -8.28 -30.78
N GLN A 23 14.46 -7.21 -31.52
CA GLN A 23 13.63 -6.05 -31.13
C GLN A 23 12.24 -6.05 -31.79
N ASP A 24 11.99 -6.96 -32.74
CA ASP A 24 10.80 -6.97 -33.61
C ASP A 24 10.61 -5.67 -34.41
N SER A 25 11.73 -5.08 -34.84
CA SER A 25 11.79 -3.80 -35.52
C SER A 25 12.08 -3.93 -37.02
N LEU A 26 11.35 -3.14 -37.82
CA LEU A 26 11.63 -2.92 -39.24
C LEU A 26 12.80 -1.94 -39.41
N ILE A 27 13.73 -2.26 -40.32
CA ILE A 27 14.87 -1.38 -40.62
C ILE A 27 14.63 -0.73 -41.98
N PRO A 28 14.42 0.60 -42.01
CA PRO A 28 14.16 1.33 -43.25
C PRO A 28 15.29 1.15 -44.26
N GLY A 29 14.95 0.83 -45.50
CA GLY A 29 15.91 0.64 -46.59
C GLY A 29 15.22 0.43 -47.93
N LYS A 30 15.92 0.69 -49.05
CA LYS A 30 15.34 0.55 -50.40
C LYS A 30 15.05 -0.92 -50.72
N ALA A 31 13.80 -1.20 -51.09
CA ALA A 31 13.35 -2.49 -51.59
C ALA A 31 14.18 -2.99 -52.78
N LEU A 32 14.40 -4.30 -52.85
CA LEU A 32 15.07 -4.97 -53.98
C LEU A 32 14.13 -5.03 -55.21
N LYS A 33 14.69 -4.94 -56.42
CA LYS A 33 13.90 -4.88 -57.67
C LYS A 33 13.40 -6.26 -58.12
N SER A 34 12.16 -6.24 -58.64
CA SER A 34 11.43 -7.27 -59.40
C SER A 34 11.14 -8.60 -58.67
N PRO A 35 10.02 -8.69 -57.93
CA PRO A 35 9.59 -9.93 -57.28
C PRO A 35 8.83 -10.88 -58.22
N ASN A 36 8.75 -12.16 -57.83
CA ASN A 36 7.80 -13.09 -58.44
C ASN A 36 6.41 -12.84 -57.82
N LEU A 37 5.37 -12.81 -58.64
CA LEU A 37 3.98 -12.58 -58.22
C LEU A 37 3.14 -13.85 -58.40
N ILE A 38 2.45 -14.29 -57.35
CA ILE A 38 1.55 -15.43 -57.36
C ILE A 38 0.18 -14.97 -56.84
N PRO A 39 -0.89 -14.98 -57.65
CA PRO A 39 -2.25 -14.72 -57.17
C PRO A 39 -2.66 -15.73 -56.08
N GLN A 40 -3.23 -15.26 -54.97
CA GLN A 40 -3.74 -16.10 -53.88
C GLN A 40 -5.05 -15.52 -53.29
N PRO A 41 -6.14 -15.50 -54.08
CA PRO A 41 -7.43 -15.04 -53.59
C PRO A 41 -8.03 -16.05 -52.60
N ASN A 42 -8.34 -15.61 -51.38
CA ASN A 42 -9.11 -16.38 -50.39
C ASN A 42 -9.87 -15.42 -49.48
N SER A 43 -11.14 -15.71 -49.17
CA SER A 43 -11.97 -14.91 -48.27
C SER A 43 -12.60 -15.80 -47.21
N GLU A 44 -12.38 -15.46 -45.96
CA GLU A 44 -12.83 -16.22 -44.78
C GLU A 44 -13.39 -15.24 -43.75
N PHE A 45 -14.42 -15.64 -43.01
CA PHE A 45 -14.89 -14.91 -41.83
C PHE A 45 -14.82 -15.80 -40.61
N GLU A 46 -14.68 -15.18 -39.44
CA GLU A 46 -14.60 -15.86 -38.16
C GLU A 46 -15.35 -15.02 -37.12
N ILE A 47 -16.01 -15.68 -36.18
CA ILE A 47 -16.69 -15.00 -35.08
C ILE A 47 -15.99 -15.36 -33.80
N VAL A 48 -15.48 -14.32 -33.16
CA VAL A 48 -14.71 -14.41 -31.93
C VAL A 48 -15.63 -13.92 -30.82
N ALA A 49 -16.10 -14.86 -30.00
CA ALA A 49 -16.95 -14.55 -28.84
C ALA A 49 -16.11 -14.28 -27.57
N SER A 50 -14.86 -14.77 -27.52
CA SER A 50 -13.97 -14.61 -26.37
C SER A 50 -12.88 -13.59 -26.69
N GLU A 51 -12.61 -12.69 -25.74
CA GLU A 51 -11.83 -11.46 -25.96
C GLU A 51 -10.52 -11.44 -25.15
N SER A 52 -10.06 -12.61 -24.71
CA SER A 52 -8.78 -12.71 -23.99
C SER A 52 -7.62 -12.30 -24.90
N THR A 53 -6.48 -11.92 -24.30
CA THR A 53 -5.29 -11.62 -25.11
C THR A 53 -4.86 -12.81 -25.95
N GLU A 54 -5.10 -14.04 -25.49
CA GLU A 54 -4.86 -15.26 -26.26
C GLU A 54 -5.78 -15.37 -27.49
N ASP A 55 -7.08 -15.09 -27.32
CA ASP A 55 -8.06 -15.17 -28.41
C ASP A 55 -7.77 -14.14 -29.49
N LYS A 56 -7.44 -12.90 -29.09
CA LYS A 56 -7.04 -11.84 -30.02
C LYS A 56 -5.76 -12.16 -30.76
N SER A 57 -4.77 -12.70 -30.04
CA SER A 57 -3.51 -13.16 -30.62
C SER A 57 -3.77 -14.26 -31.65
N SER A 58 -4.65 -15.22 -31.33
CA SER A 58 -5.05 -16.31 -32.21
C SER A 58 -5.79 -15.79 -33.45
N ALA A 59 -6.74 -14.86 -33.28
CA ALA A 59 -7.49 -14.24 -34.36
C ALA A 59 -6.57 -13.50 -35.37
N LEU A 60 -5.46 -12.93 -34.91
CA LEU A 60 -4.46 -12.27 -35.75
C LEU A 60 -3.27 -13.17 -36.13
N ASN A 61 -3.27 -14.45 -35.75
CA ASN A 61 -2.17 -15.41 -35.94
C ASN A 61 -0.83 -14.94 -35.34
N VAL A 62 -0.86 -14.23 -34.22
CA VAL A 62 0.31 -13.74 -33.49
C VAL A 62 0.97 -14.90 -32.75
N GLN A 63 2.19 -15.24 -33.15
CA GLN A 63 2.98 -16.30 -32.52
C GLN A 63 3.59 -15.85 -31.19
N ALA A 64 3.95 -16.79 -30.32
CA ALA A 64 4.44 -16.52 -28.97
C ALA A 64 5.58 -15.48 -28.90
N SER A 65 6.57 -15.57 -29.79
CA SER A 65 7.67 -14.58 -29.82
C SER A 65 7.15 -13.17 -30.10
N LEU A 66 6.32 -12.99 -31.13
CA LEU A 66 5.75 -11.69 -31.48
C LEU A 66 4.78 -11.20 -30.39
N LYS A 67 4.02 -12.11 -29.77
CA LYS A 67 3.13 -11.83 -28.64
C LYS A 67 3.90 -11.25 -27.46
N ALA A 68 5.05 -11.83 -27.10
CA ALA A 68 5.91 -11.30 -26.04
C ALA A 68 6.36 -9.85 -26.32
N SER A 69 6.71 -9.56 -27.57
CA SER A 69 7.12 -8.21 -27.99
C SER A 69 5.97 -7.22 -27.96
N PHE A 70 4.79 -7.64 -28.40
CA PHE A 70 3.57 -6.84 -28.28
C PHE A 70 3.24 -6.53 -26.81
N LEU A 71 3.25 -7.54 -25.93
CA LEU A 71 3.02 -7.38 -24.49
C LEU A 71 4.03 -6.44 -23.83
N ALA A 72 5.28 -6.45 -24.29
CA ALA A 72 6.34 -5.57 -23.83
C ALA A 72 6.26 -4.14 -24.42
N GLY A 73 5.39 -3.87 -25.39
CA GLY A 73 5.32 -2.58 -26.07
C GLY A 73 6.43 -2.33 -27.10
N LEU A 74 7.12 -3.39 -27.57
CA LEU A 74 8.14 -3.30 -28.62
C LEU A 74 7.54 -3.24 -30.03
N VAL A 75 6.27 -3.59 -30.19
CA VAL A 75 5.58 -3.65 -31.48
C VAL A 75 4.41 -2.68 -31.48
N GLU A 76 4.53 -1.65 -32.32
CA GLU A 76 3.41 -0.77 -32.66
C GLU A 76 2.51 -1.46 -33.70
N VAL A 77 1.21 -1.33 -33.52
CA VAL A 77 0.18 -1.99 -34.33
C VAL A 77 -0.70 -0.95 -35.02
N GLU A 78 -1.02 -1.20 -36.29
CA GLU A 78 -1.85 -0.31 -37.11
C GLU A 78 -3.00 -1.07 -37.78
N GLY A 79 -3.92 -0.33 -38.41
CA GLY A 79 -5.06 -0.88 -39.13
C GLY A 79 -5.90 -1.82 -38.28
N SER A 80 -6.18 -3.01 -38.81
CA SER A 80 -6.94 -4.06 -38.13
C SER A 80 -6.29 -4.55 -36.84
N ALA A 81 -4.96 -4.48 -36.73
CA ALA A 81 -4.24 -4.96 -35.55
C ALA A 81 -4.40 -4.08 -34.31
N LYS A 82 -4.96 -2.86 -34.45
CA LYS A 82 -5.38 -2.04 -33.30
C LYS A 82 -6.40 -2.74 -32.40
N TYR A 83 -7.11 -3.75 -32.92
CA TYR A 83 -7.96 -4.65 -32.14
C TYR A 83 -7.22 -5.30 -30.95
N LEU A 84 -5.91 -5.56 -31.05
CA LEU A 84 -5.13 -6.10 -29.94
C LEU A 84 -5.13 -5.16 -28.71
N ASN A 85 -5.22 -3.85 -28.93
CA ASN A 85 -5.25 -2.83 -27.89
C ASN A 85 -6.66 -2.53 -27.36
N ASP A 86 -7.73 -3.04 -28.00
CA ASP A 86 -9.11 -2.71 -27.62
C ASP A 86 -9.59 -3.55 -26.44
N CYS A 87 -9.43 -3.07 -25.21
CA CYS A 87 -9.88 -3.79 -24.01
C CYS A 87 -11.32 -3.44 -23.61
N LYS A 88 -11.98 -4.39 -22.92
CA LYS A 88 -13.22 -4.09 -22.18
C LYS A 88 -12.90 -3.07 -21.09
N ILE A 89 -13.84 -2.15 -20.86
CA ILE A 89 -13.69 -1.07 -19.85
C ILE A 89 -14.40 -1.44 -18.54
N SER A 90 -15.33 -2.40 -18.60
CA SER A 90 -16.21 -2.82 -17.52
C SER A 90 -16.43 -4.34 -17.58
N LYS A 91 -16.58 -4.99 -16.42
CA LYS A 91 -17.01 -6.40 -16.34
C LYS A 91 -18.46 -6.60 -16.77
N ASN A 92 -19.28 -5.56 -16.63
CA ASN A 92 -20.69 -5.57 -17.02
C ASN A 92 -20.86 -5.34 -18.53
N GLN A 93 -19.79 -5.35 -19.33
CA GLN A 93 -19.85 -5.24 -20.77
C GLN A 93 -19.93 -6.63 -21.43
N ALA A 94 -21.06 -6.91 -22.08
CA ALA A 94 -21.17 -8.00 -23.05
C ALA A 94 -20.48 -7.55 -24.35
N ARG A 95 -19.64 -8.42 -24.91
CA ARG A 95 -18.86 -8.12 -26.12
C ARG A 95 -18.80 -9.31 -27.04
N VAL A 96 -19.01 -9.07 -28.33
CA VAL A 96 -18.81 -10.08 -29.38
C VAL A 96 -18.10 -9.42 -30.56
N THR A 97 -17.11 -10.07 -31.13
CA THR A 97 -16.36 -9.54 -32.28
C THR A 97 -16.57 -10.37 -33.53
N LEU A 98 -16.96 -9.71 -34.63
CA LEU A 98 -16.96 -10.30 -35.97
C LEU A 98 -15.64 -9.97 -36.67
N LYS A 99 -14.93 -11.00 -37.11
CA LYS A 99 -13.71 -10.88 -37.90
C LYS A 99 -13.99 -11.18 -39.37
N TYR A 100 -13.61 -10.24 -40.22
CA TYR A 100 -13.51 -10.40 -41.66
C TYR A 100 -12.04 -10.55 -42.06
N LYS A 101 -11.73 -11.48 -42.96
CA LYS A 101 -10.38 -11.67 -43.50
C LYS A 101 -10.43 -12.04 -44.97
N THR A 102 -9.59 -11.38 -45.77
CA THR A 102 -9.38 -11.77 -47.16
C THR A 102 -7.93 -11.60 -47.56
N THR A 103 -7.45 -12.45 -48.46
CA THR A 103 -6.10 -12.44 -49.03
C THR A 103 -6.20 -12.34 -50.54
N THR A 104 -5.23 -11.67 -51.16
CA THR A 104 -5.29 -11.32 -52.59
C THR A 104 -4.13 -11.92 -53.37
N LYS A 105 -2.90 -11.62 -52.97
CA LYS A 105 -1.68 -11.99 -53.71
C LYS A 105 -0.53 -12.29 -52.78
N TYR A 106 0.34 -13.20 -53.22
CA TYR A 106 1.60 -13.50 -52.57
C TYR A 106 2.75 -13.03 -53.48
N GLN A 107 3.73 -12.35 -52.88
CA GLN A 107 4.95 -11.92 -53.56
C GLN A 107 6.17 -12.47 -52.83
N GLU A 108 7.18 -12.89 -53.59
CA GLU A 108 8.42 -13.39 -52.99
C GLU A 108 9.69 -13.06 -53.79
N LEU A 109 10.80 -13.05 -53.06
CA LEU A 109 12.15 -12.95 -53.57
C LEU A 109 12.75 -14.35 -53.73
N SER A 110 13.28 -14.61 -54.93
CA SER A 110 14.09 -15.80 -55.18
C SER A 110 15.51 -15.62 -54.64
N MET A 111 16.27 -16.72 -54.53
CA MET A 111 17.69 -16.66 -54.17
C MET A 111 18.54 -15.90 -55.21
N ARG A 112 18.07 -15.76 -56.45
CA ARG A 112 18.73 -14.89 -57.44
C ARG A 112 18.68 -13.43 -57.03
N HIS A 113 17.63 -13.00 -56.33
CA HIS A 113 17.49 -11.62 -55.84
C HIS A 113 18.28 -11.36 -54.55
N LEU A 114 18.50 -12.41 -53.74
CA LEU A 114 19.08 -12.31 -52.40
C LEU A 114 20.53 -12.79 -52.31
N GLY A 115 21.11 -13.29 -53.40
CA GLY A 115 22.51 -13.76 -53.44
C GLY A 115 23.51 -12.69 -52.98
N ARG A 116 24.65 -13.14 -52.45
CA ARG A 116 25.68 -12.28 -51.82
C ARG A 116 26.08 -11.08 -52.68
N ASP A 117 26.27 -11.30 -53.98
CA ASP A 117 26.67 -10.27 -54.95
C ASP A 117 25.58 -9.23 -55.26
N ASN A 118 24.33 -9.49 -54.86
CA ASN A 118 23.18 -8.63 -55.09
C ASN A 118 22.77 -7.79 -53.87
N VAL A 119 23.45 -7.98 -52.73
CA VAL A 119 23.21 -7.22 -51.50
C VAL A 119 23.95 -5.88 -51.58
N LYS A 120 23.20 -4.80 -51.87
CA LYS A 120 23.74 -3.44 -52.05
C LYS A 120 24.31 -2.80 -50.78
N HIS A 121 24.11 -3.41 -49.62
CA HIS A 121 24.50 -2.89 -48.31
C HIS A 121 25.23 -3.96 -47.47
N PRO A 122 26.46 -4.35 -47.84
CA PRO A 122 27.18 -5.42 -47.14
C PRO A 122 27.47 -5.10 -45.66
N TYR A 123 27.62 -3.81 -45.33
CA TYR A 123 27.86 -3.34 -43.95
C TYR A 123 26.78 -3.78 -42.95
N VAL A 124 25.59 -4.18 -43.43
CA VAL A 124 24.49 -4.68 -42.59
C VAL A 124 24.90 -5.95 -41.85
N PHE A 125 25.74 -6.78 -42.47
CA PHE A 125 26.27 -8.00 -41.86
C PHE A 125 27.22 -7.66 -40.71
N ASP A 126 28.19 -6.76 -40.94
CA ASP A 126 29.23 -6.43 -39.97
C ASP A 126 28.72 -5.62 -38.79
N LYS A 127 27.78 -4.69 -39.03
CA LYS A 127 27.21 -3.84 -37.98
C LYS A 127 26.14 -4.52 -37.14
N GLY A 128 25.70 -5.73 -37.53
CA GLY A 128 24.69 -6.50 -36.81
C GLY A 128 23.35 -5.76 -36.64
N ILE A 129 22.99 -4.92 -37.62
CA ILE A 129 21.81 -4.05 -37.55
C ILE A 129 20.51 -4.85 -37.72
N ALA A 130 20.56 -5.93 -38.50
CA ALA A 130 19.43 -6.79 -38.82
C ALA A 130 19.78 -8.26 -38.58
N THR A 131 18.77 -9.08 -38.32
CA THR A 131 18.94 -10.54 -38.23
C THR A 131 18.31 -11.27 -39.42
N HIS A 132 17.30 -10.66 -40.05
CA HIS A 132 16.52 -11.26 -41.13
C HIS A 132 16.27 -10.27 -42.28
N VAL A 133 15.90 -10.82 -43.43
CA VAL A 133 15.35 -10.08 -44.57
C VAL A 133 13.97 -10.61 -44.92
N VAL A 134 13.07 -9.72 -45.32
CA VAL A 134 11.72 -10.05 -45.79
C VAL A 134 11.82 -10.72 -47.15
N LYS A 135 11.60 -12.04 -47.18
CA LYS A 135 11.66 -12.87 -48.38
C LYS A 135 10.31 -12.97 -49.09
N GLY A 136 9.21 -13.02 -48.35
CA GLY A 136 7.88 -13.20 -48.91
C GLY A 136 6.82 -12.42 -48.14
N ILE A 137 5.78 -11.97 -48.84
CA ILE A 137 4.64 -11.24 -48.25
C ILE A 137 3.35 -11.75 -48.88
N LEU A 138 2.38 -12.11 -48.03
CA LEU A 138 1.00 -12.32 -48.42
C LEU A 138 0.22 -11.04 -48.14
N TYR A 139 -0.39 -10.47 -49.18
CA TYR A 139 -1.22 -9.28 -49.11
C TYR A 139 -2.70 -9.66 -48.97
N GLY A 140 -3.45 -8.79 -48.32
CA GLY A 140 -4.88 -8.96 -48.04
C GLY A 140 -5.43 -7.77 -47.26
N ALA A 141 -6.54 -7.98 -46.57
CA ALA A 141 -7.08 -7.04 -45.60
C ALA A 141 -7.86 -7.81 -44.52
N GLN A 142 -7.88 -7.25 -43.32
CA GLN A 142 -8.68 -7.75 -42.21
C GLN A 142 -9.53 -6.61 -41.64
N ALA A 143 -10.64 -6.98 -41.00
CA ALA A 143 -11.45 -6.06 -40.21
C ALA A 143 -12.06 -6.78 -39.00
N PHE A 144 -12.21 -6.05 -37.91
CA PHE A 144 -12.83 -6.47 -36.66
C PHE A 144 -13.95 -5.49 -36.34
N PHE A 145 -15.16 -6.01 -36.22
CA PHE A 145 -16.33 -5.29 -35.74
C PHE A 145 -16.58 -5.72 -34.29
N VAL A 146 -16.21 -4.85 -33.36
CA VAL A 146 -16.33 -5.09 -31.92
C VAL A 146 -17.67 -4.52 -31.47
N PHE A 147 -18.60 -5.41 -31.10
CA PHE A 147 -19.93 -5.03 -30.63
C PHE A 147 -19.95 -5.04 -29.10
N ASP A 148 -20.30 -3.91 -28.50
CA ASP A 148 -20.30 -3.67 -27.06
C ASP A 148 -21.69 -3.29 -26.57
N ARG A 149 -22.16 -3.94 -25.49
CA ARG A 149 -23.37 -3.56 -24.77
C ARG A 149 -23.13 -3.61 -23.25
N GLU A 150 -23.59 -2.58 -22.55
CA GLU A 150 -23.62 -2.57 -21.08
C GLU A 150 -24.80 -3.41 -20.58
N VAL A 151 -24.54 -4.29 -19.62
CA VAL A 151 -25.50 -5.21 -19.02
C VAL A 151 -25.89 -4.66 -17.65
N SER A 152 -27.19 -4.51 -17.41
CA SER A 152 -27.70 -4.08 -16.10
C SER A 152 -27.72 -5.22 -15.09
N GLU A 153 -27.84 -4.89 -13.80
CA GLU A 153 -27.92 -5.90 -12.72
C GLU A 153 -29.12 -6.85 -12.80
N LYS A 154 -30.14 -6.48 -13.59
CA LYS A 154 -31.36 -7.28 -13.77
C LYS A 154 -31.28 -8.24 -14.96
N GLU A 155 -30.22 -8.13 -15.76
CA GLU A 155 -30.00 -8.89 -16.97
C GLU A 155 -28.92 -9.95 -16.75
N ASP A 156 -29.07 -11.12 -17.37
CA ASP A 156 -28.03 -12.13 -17.34
C ASP A 156 -27.00 -11.86 -18.44
N HIS A 157 -25.74 -11.73 -18.04
CA HIS A 157 -24.64 -11.41 -18.96
C HIS A 157 -24.47 -12.46 -20.06
N LYS A 158 -24.62 -13.75 -19.75
CA LYS A 158 -24.45 -14.84 -20.72
C LYS A 158 -25.60 -14.90 -21.71
N ASP A 159 -26.82 -14.63 -21.26
CA ASP A 159 -27.98 -14.57 -22.14
C ASP A 159 -27.84 -13.42 -23.15
N ILE A 160 -27.39 -12.25 -22.70
CA ILE A 160 -27.11 -11.10 -23.58
C ILE A 160 -26.00 -11.44 -24.58
N GLU A 161 -24.86 -11.98 -24.12
CA GLU A 161 -23.74 -12.33 -25.00
C GLU A 161 -24.12 -13.45 -26.00
N GLY A 162 -24.91 -14.42 -25.56
CA GLY A 162 -25.43 -15.51 -26.39
C GLY A 162 -26.36 -15.01 -27.50
N SER A 163 -27.33 -14.15 -27.16
CA SER A 163 -28.21 -13.51 -28.15
C SER A 163 -27.40 -12.68 -29.16
N LEU A 164 -26.45 -11.87 -28.69
CA LEU A 164 -25.56 -11.08 -29.56
C LEU A 164 -24.79 -11.96 -30.55
N LYS A 165 -24.22 -13.07 -30.06
CA LYS A 165 -23.47 -14.00 -30.89
C LYS A 165 -24.31 -14.57 -32.03
N VAL A 166 -25.55 -14.97 -31.76
CA VAL A 166 -26.47 -15.51 -32.78
C VAL A 166 -26.80 -14.46 -33.85
N MET A 167 -27.06 -13.21 -33.45
CA MET A 167 -27.37 -12.13 -34.39
C MET A 167 -26.17 -11.78 -35.28
N ILE A 168 -24.98 -11.66 -34.68
CA ILE A 168 -23.74 -11.34 -35.41
C ILE A 168 -23.35 -12.45 -36.39
N GLN A 169 -23.66 -13.72 -36.06
CA GLN A 169 -23.50 -14.87 -36.95
C GLN A 169 -24.29 -14.77 -38.26
N GLN A 170 -25.37 -13.98 -38.28
CA GLN A 170 -26.18 -13.82 -39.48
C GLN A 170 -25.60 -12.79 -40.45
N ILE A 171 -24.81 -11.79 -39.99
CA ILE A 171 -24.30 -10.69 -40.82
C ILE A 171 -23.66 -11.16 -42.13
N PRO A 172 -22.75 -12.16 -42.15
CA PRO A 172 -22.16 -12.63 -43.40
C PRO A 172 -23.18 -13.21 -44.39
N GLY A 173 -24.24 -13.86 -43.90
CA GLY A 173 -25.30 -14.44 -44.74
C GLY A 173 -26.19 -13.40 -45.40
N LEU A 174 -26.34 -12.22 -44.80
CA LEU A 174 -27.17 -11.12 -45.31
C LEU A 174 -26.61 -10.49 -46.58
N VAL A 175 -25.31 -10.68 -46.86
CA VAL A 175 -24.69 -10.24 -48.11
C VAL A 175 -25.31 -10.95 -49.32
N LEU A 176 -25.78 -12.20 -49.15
CA LEU A 176 -26.35 -13.01 -50.22
C LEU A 176 -27.89 -12.98 -50.23
N GLN A 177 -28.51 -12.90 -49.06
CA GLN A 177 -29.97 -13.06 -48.91
C GLN A 177 -30.73 -11.72 -48.83
N GLY A 178 -30.02 -10.59 -48.68
CA GLY A 178 -30.63 -9.28 -48.48
C GLY A 178 -31.07 -9.03 -47.03
N GLN A 179 -31.21 -7.77 -46.64
CA GLN A 179 -31.56 -7.38 -45.26
C GLN A 179 -32.96 -7.89 -44.83
N ASP A 180 -33.88 -8.11 -45.78
CA ASP A 180 -35.23 -8.64 -45.53
C ASP A 180 -35.25 -10.10 -45.03
N SER A 181 -34.11 -10.79 -45.03
CA SER A 181 -33.96 -12.15 -44.49
C SER A 181 -33.70 -12.20 -42.97
N LEU A 182 -33.43 -11.06 -42.34
CA LEU A 182 -33.29 -10.94 -40.89
C LEU A 182 -34.64 -11.13 -40.19
N GLN A 183 -34.87 -12.32 -39.63
CA GLN A 183 -35.96 -12.54 -38.68
C GLN A 183 -35.46 -12.21 -37.26
N LEU A 184 -35.61 -10.94 -36.86
CA LEU A 184 -35.33 -10.51 -35.49
C LEU A 184 -36.61 -10.61 -34.65
N THR A 185 -36.50 -11.18 -33.45
CA THR A 185 -37.58 -11.07 -32.47
C THR A 185 -37.66 -9.64 -31.91
N GLU A 186 -38.74 -9.29 -31.20
CA GLU A 186 -38.81 -8.01 -30.49
C GLU A 186 -37.67 -7.85 -29.47
N THR A 187 -37.30 -8.96 -28.83
CA THR A 187 -36.19 -9.03 -27.87
C THR A 187 -34.84 -8.79 -28.55
N ASP A 188 -34.61 -9.41 -29.70
CA ASP A 188 -33.41 -9.18 -30.52
C ASP A 188 -33.32 -7.72 -31.00
N THR A 189 -34.45 -7.12 -31.38
CA THR A 189 -34.52 -5.73 -31.82
C THR A 189 -34.14 -4.76 -30.70
N ALA A 190 -34.66 -4.99 -29.48
CA ALA A 190 -34.28 -4.20 -28.30
C ALA A 190 -32.80 -4.39 -27.94
N ASN A 191 -32.28 -5.61 -28.06
CA ASN A 191 -30.87 -5.90 -27.84
C ASN A 191 -29.97 -5.16 -28.84
N VAL A 192 -30.41 -5.08 -30.10
CA VAL A 192 -29.68 -4.45 -31.21
C VAL A 192 -29.58 -2.93 -31.06
N GLN A 193 -30.65 -2.29 -30.59
CA GLN A 193 -30.68 -0.83 -30.41
C GLN A 193 -29.74 -0.34 -29.30
N ASN A 194 -29.39 -1.21 -28.36
CA ASN A 194 -28.64 -0.85 -27.16
C ASN A 194 -27.13 -1.11 -27.25
N PHE A 195 -26.62 -1.56 -28.40
CA PHE A 195 -25.19 -1.78 -28.54
C PHE A 195 -24.50 -0.72 -29.40
N SER A 196 -23.20 -0.60 -29.16
CA SER A 196 -22.28 0.17 -29.98
C SER A 196 -21.40 -0.75 -30.81
N CYS A 197 -21.00 -0.31 -32.00
CA CYS A 197 -20.00 -0.97 -32.82
C CYS A 197 -18.72 -0.13 -32.86
N LYS A 198 -17.56 -0.76 -32.70
CA LYS A 198 -16.24 -0.18 -33.00
C LYS A 198 -15.60 -0.97 -34.13
N PHE A 199 -14.99 -0.27 -35.06
CA PHE A 199 -14.35 -0.88 -36.23
C PHE A 199 -12.83 -0.70 -36.20
N HIS A 200 -12.12 -1.82 -36.30
CA HIS A 200 -10.67 -1.86 -36.50
C HIS A 200 -10.39 -2.62 -37.79
N GLY A 201 -9.93 -1.94 -38.85
CA GLY A 201 -9.74 -2.59 -40.14
C GLY A 201 -8.70 -1.94 -41.03
N ASP A 202 -8.27 -2.68 -42.04
CA ASP A 202 -7.28 -2.26 -43.04
C ASP A 202 -7.91 -1.52 -44.24
N PHE A 203 -9.14 -1.04 -44.07
CA PHE A 203 -9.94 -0.41 -45.11
C PHE A 203 -10.07 1.08 -44.87
N ASN A 204 -9.96 1.86 -45.95
CA ASN A 204 -10.24 3.29 -45.89
C ASN A 204 -11.76 3.55 -45.98
N LEU A 205 -12.40 3.70 -44.83
CA LEU A 205 -13.84 3.97 -44.74
C LEU A 205 -14.12 5.48 -44.73
N GLN A 206 -15.19 5.90 -45.40
CA GLN A 206 -15.70 7.28 -45.30
C GLN A 206 -16.36 7.55 -43.95
N ARG A 207 -17.07 6.54 -43.40
CA ARG A 207 -17.72 6.58 -42.09
C ARG A 207 -17.50 5.25 -41.38
N HIS A 208 -17.11 5.31 -40.11
CA HIS A 208 -17.00 4.12 -39.27
C HIS A 208 -18.37 3.68 -38.76
N PRO A 209 -18.63 2.36 -38.67
CA PRO A 209 -19.90 1.86 -38.15
C PRO A 209 -19.98 2.10 -36.64
N VAL A 210 -21.14 2.56 -36.17
CA VAL A 210 -21.42 2.78 -34.74
C VAL A 210 -22.62 1.98 -34.25
N SER A 211 -23.43 1.45 -35.16
CA SER A 211 -24.60 0.59 -34.90
C SER A 211 -24.53 -0.75 -35.65
N PHE A 212 -25.47 -1.67 -35.40
CA PHE A 212 -25.59 -2.93 -36.17
C PHE A 212 -25.78 -2.69 -37.65
N GLN A 213 -26.65 -1.74 -37.96
CA GLN A 213 -27.08 -1.49 -39.31
C GLN A 213 -25.91 -0.92 -40.12
N ASP A 214 -25.17 0.02 -39.52
CA ASP A 214 -23.92 0.51 -40.13
C ASP A 214 -22.92 -0.63 -40.32
N ALA A 215 -22.82 -1.56 -39.36
CA ALA A 215 -21.90 -2.69 -39.47
C ALA A 215 -22.26 -3.63 -40.62
N ILE A 216 -23.55 -3.89 -40.87
CA ILE A 216 -24.01 -4.68 -42.03
C ILE A 216 -23.63 -3.98 -43.34
N GLU A 217 -23.93 -2.68 -43.45
CA GLU A 217 -23.62 -1.89 -44.65
C GLU A 217 -22.11 -1.85 -44.94
N VAL A 218 -21.31 -1.59 -43.90
CA VAL A 218 -19.85 -1.59 -44.02
C VAL A 218 -19.36 -2.98 -44.40
N TYR A 219 -19.85 -4.05 -43.75
CA TYR A 219 -19.47 -5.42 -44.06
C TYR A 219 -19.75 -5.79 -45.53
N GLN A 220 -20.92 -5.41 -46.06
CA GLN A 220 -21.29 -5.61 -47.46
C GLN A 220 -20.35 -4.87 -48.43
N SER A 221 -19.81 -3.72 -48.03
CA SER A 221 -18.89 -2.91 -48.85
C SER A 221 -17.43 -3.39 -48.82
N LEU A 222 -17.00 -4.16 -47.82
CA LEU A 222 -15.58 -4.53 -47.66
C LEU A 222 -14.95 -5.19 -48.91
N PRO A 223 -15.60 -6.14 -49.60
CA PRO A 223 -15.02 -6.77 -50.78
C PRO A 223 -14.73 -5.78 -51.92
N THR A 224 -15.55 -4.74 -52.10
CA THR A 224 -15.36 -3.75 -53.17
C THR A 224 -14.27 -2.74 -52.82
N LEU A 225 -14.08 -2.44 -51.53
CA LEU A 225 -13.07 -1.50 -51.04
C LEU A 225 -11.62 -1.99 -51.24
N LEU A 226 -11.40 -3.29 -51.46
CA LEU A 226 -10.07 -3.83 -51.81
C LEU A 226 -9.59 -3.42 -53.20
N GLY A 227 -10.50 -3.00 -54.07
CA GLY A 227 -10.23 -2.75 -55.49
C GLY A 227 -10.28 -4.03 -56.32
N ALA A 228 -10.49 -3.88 -57.63
CA ALA A 228 -10.77 -5.01 -58.54
C ALA A 228 -9.63 -6.04 -58.57
N ASN A 229 -8.39 -5.60 -58.35
CA ASN A 229 -7.21 -6.47 -58.31
C ASN A 229 -6.53 -6.50 -56.93
N GLY A 230 -7.22 -6.06 -55.87
CA GLY A 230 -6.61 -5.90 -54.55
C GLY A 230 -5.56 -4.79 -54.51
N GLU A 231 -5.81 -3.67 -55.19
CA GLU A 231 -4.89 -2.52 -55.21
C GLU A 231 -4.68 -1.94 -53.80
N ASN A 232 -5.71 -2.01 -52.95
CA ASN A 232 -5.68 -1.50 -51.58
C ASN A 232 -5.26 -2.55 -50.55
N ALA A 233 -4.81 -3.73 -50.98
CA ALA A 233 -4.40 -4.81 -50.08
C ALA A 233 -3.09 -4.46 -49.36
N VAL A 234 -3.04 -4.70 -48.05
CA VAL A 234 -1.89 -4.48 -47.17
C VAL A 234 -1.19 -5.81 -46.83
N PRO A 235 0.07 -5.79 -46.35
CA PRO A 235 0.73 -6.98 -45.84
C PRO A 235 -0.05 -7.60 -44.67
N VAL A 236 -0.35 -8.90 -44.75
CA VAL A 236 -1.03 -9.66 -43.69
C VAL A 236 -0.09 -10.68 -43.04
N LYS A 237 0.66 -11.42 -43.86
CA LYS A 237 1.68 -12.39 -43.39
C LYS A 237 3.01 -12.15 -44.07
N VAL A 238 4.09 -12.39 -43.33
CA VAL A 238 5.46 -12.11 -43.76
C VAL A 238 6.34 -13.32 -43.50
N TRP A 239 7.15 -13.67 -44.50
CA TRP A 239 8.18 -14.70 -44.42
C TRP A 239 9.55 -14.04 -44.31
N LEU A 240 10.24 -14.33 -43.22
CA LEU A 240 11.57 -13.81 -42.92
C LEU A 240 12.61 -14.89 -43.18
N MET A 241 13.71 -14.50 -43.84
CA MET A 241 14.86 -15.35 -44.07
C MET A 241 16.04 -14.85 -43.22
N PRO A 242 16.70 -15.72 -42.43
CA PRO A 242 17.87 -15.33 -41.66
C PRO A 242 19.00 -14.83 -42.57
N LEU A 243 19.58 -13.67 -42.24
CA LEU A 243 20.71 -13.10 -43.00
C LEU A 243 21.98 -13.95 -42.87
N LYS A 244 22.09 -14.74 -41.81
CA LYS A 244 23.20 -15.68 -41.60
C LYS A 244 23.35 -16.75 -42.69
N ILE A 245 22.29 -16.97 -43.48
CA ILE A 245 22.32 -17.83 -44.68
C ILE A 245 23.14 -17.17 -45.80
N LEU A 246 23.17 -15.83 -45.85
CA LEU A 246 23.87 -15.05 -46.87
C LEU A 246 25.31 -14.74 -46.46
N ASP A 247 25.53 -14.42 -45.18
CA ASP A 247 26.86 -14.17 -44.63
C ASP A 247 26.94 -14.61 -43.15
N SER A 248 27.95 -15.40 -42.81
CA SER A 248 28.13 -15.93 -41.45
C SER A 248 28.39 -14.85 -40.39
N ALA A 249 28.85 -13.66 -40.79
CA ALA A 249 29.07 -12.53 -39.89
C ALA A 249 27.77 -11.84 -39.45
N ALA A 250 26.65 -12.11 -40.14
CA ALA A 250 25.37 -11.49 -39.83
C ALA A 250 24.89 -11.80 -38.41
N ALA A 251 24.27 -10.80 -37.76
CA ALA A 251 23.61 -11.01 -36.47
C ALA A 251 22.50 -12.06 -36.59
N GLN A 252 22.23 -12.75 -35.48
CA GLN A 252 21.21 -13.79 -35.40
C GLN A 252 20.36 -13.65 -34.16
N LEU A 253 19.18 -14.28 -34.19
CA LEU A 253 18.41 -14.57 -33.00
C LEU A 253 19.07 -15.75 -32.27
N VAL A 254 19.64 -15.49 -31.10
CA VAL A 254 20.43 -16.47 -30.33
C VAL A 254 19.55 -17.34 -29.45
N ARG A 255 18.54 -16.74 -28.79
CA ARG A 255 17.61 -17.45 -27.90
C ARG A 255 16.16 -17.09 -28.23
N GLN A 256 15.28 -18.08 -28.07
CA GLN A 256 13.83 -17.88 -28.05
C GLN A 256 13.37 -17.72 -26.61
N ILE A 257 12.23 -17.05 -26.42
CA ILE A 257 11.55 -17.04 -25.12
C ILE A 257 10.57 -18.20 -25.08
N SER A 258 10.64 -18.99 -24.01
CA SER A 258 9.75 -20.13 -23.81
C SER A 258 8.30 -19.68 -23.74
N ILE A 259 7.42 -20.46 -24.37
CA ILE A 259 5.98 -20.19 -24.40
C ILE A 259 5.42 -20.06 -22.97
N ARG A 260 5.96 -20.84 -22.02
CA ARG A 260 5.58 -20.77 -20.60
C ARG A 260 5.79 -19.37 -20.02
N LEU A 261 6.97 -18.77 -20.20
CA LEU A 261 7.23 -17.42 -19.68
C LEU A 261 6.39 -16.36 -20.41
N VAL A 262 6.13 -16.54 -21.71
CA VAL A 262 5.22 -15.64 -22.45
C VAL A 262 3.81 -15.70 -21.87
N MET A 263 3.30 -16.88 -21.54
CA MET A 263 1.98 -17.04 -20.90
C MET A 263 1.95 -16.43 -19.50
N GLU A 264 3.04 -16.54 -18.74
CA GLU A 264 3.13 -15.94 -17.40
C GLU A 264 3.15 -14.40 -17.47
N VAL A 265 3.89 -13.82 -18.41
CA VAL A 265 3.86 -12.37 -18.71
C VAL A 265 2.47 -11.92 -19.12
N GLN A 266 1.79 -12.68 -19.99
CA GLN A 266 0.42 -12.40 -20.39
C GLN A 266 -0.52 -12.40 -19.18
N SER A 267 -0.48 -13.43 -18.35
CA SER A 267 -1.32 -13.53 -17.15
C SER A 267 -1.12 -12.35 -16.20
N VAL A 268 0.13 -11.88 -16.03
CA VAL A 268 0.44 -10.69 -15.25
C VAL A 268 -0.26 -9.44 -15.80
N LEU A 269 -0.19 -9.21 -17.12
CA LEU A 269 -0.78 -8.03 -17.75
C LEU A 269 -2.32 -8.11 -17.81
N GLU A 270 -2.89 -9.30 -17.93
CA GLU A 270 -4.33 -9.55 -17.87
C GLU A 270 -4.91 -9.20 -16.49
N VAL A 271 -4.19 -9.50 -15.39
CA VAL A 271 -4.60 -9.10 -14.04
C VAL A 271 -4.72 -7.58 -13.90
N PHE A 272 -3.79 -6.82 -14.48
CA PHE A 272 -3.90 -5.35 -14.43
C PHE A 272 -5.09 -4.83 -15.24
N SER A 273 -5.36 -5.41 -16.40
CA SER A 273 -6.56 -5.08 -17.19
C SER A 273 -7.85 -5.44 -16.43
N GLU A 274 -7.86 -6.55 -15.68
CA GLU A 274 -8.99 -6.92 -14.82
C GLU A 274 -9.20 -5.91 -13.68
N LEU A 275 -8.12 -5.53 -12.98
CA LEU A 275 -8.17 -4.54 -11.91
C LEU A 275 -8.63 -3.18 -12.41
N GLU A 276 -8.21 -2.77 -13.61
CA GLU A 276 -8.67 -1.55 -14.27
C GLU A 276 -10.18 -1.57 -14.51
N MET A 277 -10.73 -2.68 -15.04
CA MET A 277 -12.18 -2.85 -15.19
C MET A 277 -12.91 -2.79 -13.85
N ARG A 278 -12.42 -3.48 -12.82
CA ARG A 278 -13.02 -3.46 -11.47
C ARG A 278 -13.00 -2.06 -10.86
N CYS A 279 -11.90 -1.32 -11.04
CA CYS A 279 -11.80 0.06 -10.58
C CYS A 279 -12.82 0.95 -11.30
N ASN A 280 -12.95 0.81 -12.63
CA ASN A 280 -13.92 1.57 -13.41
C ASN A 280 -15.36 1.30 -12.98
N ASP A 281 -15.69 0.02 -12.74
CA ASP A 281 -17.02 -0.39 -12.25
C ASP A 281 -17.29 0.17 -10.85
N ALA A 282 -16.34 0.04 -9.94
CA ALA A 282 -16.43 0.60 -8.58
C ALA A 282 -16.54 2.13 -8.58
N MET A 283 -15.87 2.82 -9.51
CA MET A 283 -15.95 4.26 -9.69
C MET A 283 -17.31 4.73 -10.24
N LYS A 284 -17.96 3.91 -11.08
CA LYS A 284 -19.30 4.18 -11.62
C LYS A 284 -20.42 3.97 -10.59
N ASN A 285 -20.20 3.17 -9.54
CA ASN A 285 -21.19 2.90 -8.51
C ASN A 285 -21.70 4.20 -7.86
N SER A 286 -23.02 4.28 -7.64
CA SER A 286 -23.73 5.45 -7.09
C SER A 286 -23.22 5.85 -5.70
N THR A 287 -22.93 4.86 -4.84
CA THR A 287 -22.34 5.08 -3.51
C THR A 287 -20.97 5.73 -3.62
N THR A 288 -20.11 5.26 -4.52
CA THR A 288 -18.80 5.89 -4.76
C THR A 288 -18.93 7.35 -5.23
N GLN A 289 -19.93 7.65 -6.06
CA GLN A 289 -20.23 9.03 -6.48
C GLN A 289 -20.70 9.92 -5.33
N GLN A 290 -21.44 9.35 -4.37
CA GLN A 290 -21.91 10.04 -3.17
C GLN A 290 -20.83 10.23 -2.11
N PHE A 291 -19.82 9.35 -2.06
CA PHE A 291 -18.70 9.39 -1.12
C PHE A 291 -17.35 9.55 -1.86
N PRO A 292 -16.96 10.80 -2.23
CA PRO A 292 -15.76 11.07 -3.02
C PRO A 292 -14.45 10.53 -2.40
N GLN A 293 -14.42 10.32 -1.07
CA GLN A 293 -13.31 9.72 -0.35
C GLN A 293 -12.95 8.34 -0.91
N ILE A 294 -13.96 7.50 -1.19
CA ILE A 294 -13.79 6.16 -1.78
C ILE A 294 -13.22 6.31 -3.19
N GLY A 295 -13.79 7.22 -3.97
CA GLY A 295 -13.35 7.49 -5.34
C GLY A 295 -11.87 7.93 -5.42
N LYS A 296 -11.40 8.74 -4.46
CA LYS A 296 -9.98 9.11 -4.35
C LYS A 296 -9.08 7.88 -4.13
N LYS A 297 -9.48 6.96 -3.25
CA LYS A 297 -8.72 5.73 -2.94
C LYS A 297 -8.65 4.80 -4.15
N LEU A 298 -9.78 4.57 -4.84
CA LEU A 298 -9.85 3.78 -6.07
C LEU A 298 -8.98 4.40 -7.18
N LYS A 299 -9.06 5.72 -7.35
CA LYS A 299 -8.23 6.43 -8.34
C LYS A 299 -6.74 6.27 -8.05
N ALA A 300 -6.31 6.48 -6.80
CA ALA A 300 -4.92 6.30 -6.40
C ALA A 300 -4.43 4.86 -6.65
N PHE A 301 -5.25 3.86 -6.33
CA PHE A 301 -4.93 2.46 -6.63
C PHE A 301 -4.79 2.19 -8.13
N GLY A 302 -5.71 2.71 -8.94
CA GLY A 302 -5.66 2.58 -10.40
C GLY A 302 -4.42 3.25 -11.02
N GLU A 303 -4.04 4.43 -10.51
CA GLU A 303 -2.81 5.14 -10.91
C GLU A 303 -1.56 4.30 -10.57
N LEU A 304 -1.46 3.75 -9.35
CA LEU A 304 -0.35 2.88 -8.93
C LEU A 304 -0.26 1.59 -9.79
N CYS A 305 -1.41 0.96 -10.09
CA CYS A 305 -1.45 -0.22 -10.96
C CYS A 305 -0.98 0.10 -12.38
N SER A 306 -1.39 1.25 -12.91
CA SER A 306 -0.99 1.71 -14.24
C SER A 306 0.50 2.01 -14.33
N GLU A 307 1.05 2.69 -13.31
CA GLU A 307 2.48 2.99 -13.22
C GLU A 307 3.31 1.70 -13.16
N TYR A 308 2.92 0.73 -12.31
CA TYR A 308 3.60 -0.56 -12.24
C TYR A 308 3.52 -1.33 -13.56
N LYS A 309 2.35 -1.35 -14.22
CA LYS A 309 2.15 -2.02 -15.51
C LYS A 309 3.13 -1.48 -16.56
N LEU A 310 3.25 -0.15 -16.66
CA LEU A 310 4.20 0.51 -17.57
C LEU A 310 5.65 0.16 -17.24
N GLU A 311 6.02 0.17 -15.95
CA GLU A 311 7.37 -0.20 -15.51
C GLU A 311 7.72 -1.65 -15.84
N PHE A 312 6.77 -2.56 -15.62
CA PHE A 312 6.90 -3.96 -15.97
C PHE A 312 7.08 -4.13 -17.48
N GLN A 313 6.28 -3.45 -18.31
CA GLN A 313 6.44 -3.46 -19.76
C GLN A 313 7.78 -2.89 -20.22
N ARG A 314 8.26 -1.81 -19.59
CA ARG A 314 9.60 -1.25 -19.86
C ARG A 314 10.71 -2.25 -19.57
N THR A 315 10.61 -2.95 -18.43
CA THR A 315 11.56 -4.01 -18.07
C THR A 315 11.55 -5.13 -19.11
N LEU A 316 10.37 -5.57 -19.56
CA LEU A 316 10.26 -6.57 -20.64
C LEU A 316 10.88 -6.07 -21.95
N ALA A 317 10.62 -4.82 -22.33
CA ALA A 317 11.15 -4.20 -23.54
C ALA A 317 12.70 -4.16 -23.53
N GLU A 318 13.31 -4.04 -22.36
CA GLU A 318 14.76 -4.06 -22.20
C GLU A 318 15.32 -5.50 -22.20
N LYS A 319 14.67 -6.42 -21.47
CA LYS A 319 15.16 -7.80 -21.29
C LYS A 319 14.96 -8.68 -22.52
N LEU A 320 13.85 -8.55 -23.24
CA LEU A 320 13.56 -9.40 -24.40
C LEU A 320 14.64 -9.31 -25.49
N PRO A 321 15.06 -8.11 -25.97
CA PRO A 321 16.11 -8.02 -26.97
C PRO A 321 17.47 -8.51 -26.46
N SER A 322 17.76 -8.30 -25.18
CA SER A 322 19.00 -8.75 -24.53
C SER A 322 19.13 -10.27 -24.51
N ILE A 323 18.06 -10.97 -24.10
CA ILE A 323 17.98 -12.44 -24.10
C ILE A 323 18.09 -12.97 -25.54
N ARG A 324 17.25 -12.44 -26.44
CA ARG A 324 17.22 -12.83 -27.86
C ARG A 324 18.55 -12.58 -28.58
N GLY A 325 19.26 -11.53 -28.20
CA GLY A 325 20.57 -11.16 -28.74
C GLY A 325 21.74 -11.94 -28.15
N GLY A 326 21.52 -12.77 -27.12
CA GLY A 326 22.56 -13.60 -26.54
C GLY A 326 23.23 -13.02 -25.29
N LYS A 327 22.92 -11.78 -24.89
CA LYS A 327 23.60 -11.05 -23.79
C LYS A 327 23.20 -11.54 -22.41
N GLU A 328 21.93 -11.89 -22.24
CA GLU A 328 21.37 -12.43 -21.00
C GLU A 328 20.79 -13.83 -21.24
N GLU A 329 20.72 -14.62 -20.17
CA GLU A 329 20.00 -15.90 -20.15
C GLU A 329 18.51 -15.67 -19.89
N GLU A 330 17.68 -16.59 -20.37
CA GLU A 330 16.22 -16.52 -20.17
C GLU A 330 15.82 -16.48 -18.68
N ALA A 331 16.66 -17.03 -17.79
CA ALA A 331 16.45 -17.01 -16.34
C ALA A 331 16.26 -15.59 -15.75
N VAL A 332 16.80 -14.56 -16.40
CA VAL A 332 16.59 -13.16 -15.98
C VAL A 332 15.11 -12.78 -16.05
N LEU A 333 14.38 -13.22 -17.08
CA LEU A 333 12.94 -12.97 -17.21
C LEU A 333 12.15 -13.73 -16.13
N ALA A 334 12.56 -14.95 -15.79
CA ALA A 334 11.97 -15.70 -14.69
C ALA A 334 12.15 -15.01 -13.34
N GLU A 335 13.32 -14.38 -13.10
CA GLU A 335 13.55 -13.61 -11.86
C GLU A 335 12.69 -12.35 -11.81
N VAL A 336 12.51 -11.63 -12.94
CA VAL A 336 11.58 -10.48 -13.00
C VAL A 336 10.16 -10.87 -12.58
N LEU A 337 9.67 -12.02 -13.07
CA LEU A 337 8.36 -12.54 -12.69
C LEU A 337 8.32 -12.94 -11.22
N LYS A 338 9.35 -13.61 -10.71
CA LYS A 338 9.46 -14.00 -9.29
C LYS A 338 9.49 -12.78 -8.35
N MET A 339 10.23 -11.73 -8.71
CA MET A 339 10.28 -10.48 -7.95
C MET A 339 8.91 -9.84 -7.81
N ARG A 340 8.10 -9.85 -8.90
CA ARG A 340 6.70 -9.45 -8.83
C ARG A 340 5.88 -10.33 -7.89
N HIS A 341 6.01 -11.65 -7.96
CA HIS A 341 5.25 -12.55 -7.08
C HIS A 341 5.54 -12.29 -5.59
N SER A 342 6.77 -11.88 -5.26
CA SER A 342 7.14 -11.49 -3.89
C SER A 342 6.81 -10.03 -3.52
N SER A 343 6.39 -9.21 -4.48
CA SER A 343 6.12 -7.79 -4.24
C SER A 343 4.70 -7.55 -3.72
N PRO A 344 4.40 -6.35 -3.19
CA PRO A 344 3.02 -5.93 -2.92
C PRO A 344 2.13 -5.92 -4.17
N PHE A 345 2.70 -5.84 -5.38
CA PHE A 345 1.98 -5.90 -6.67
C PHE A 345 1.68 -7.33 -7.15
N ASN A 346 1.78 -8.32 -6.28
CA ASN A 346 1.36 -9.68 -6.63
C ASN A 346 -0.18 -9.76 -6.81
N ASN A 347 -0.61 -10.77 -7.58
CA ASN A 347 -2.02 -10.95 -7.94
C ASN A 347 -2.94 -11.01 -6.72
N LYS A 348 -2.53 -11.74 -5.69
CA LYS A 348 -3.34 -12.01 -4.51
C LYS A 348 -3.61 -10.70 -3.76
N ASN A 349 -2.57 -9.95 -3.43
CA ASN A 349 -2.72 -8.71 -2.66
C ASN A 349 -3.54 -7.65 -3.41
N LEU A 350 -3.28 -7.46 -4.72
CA LEU A 350 -4.02 -6.49 -5.53
C LEU A 350 -5.51 -6.85 -5.61
N SER A 351 -5.81 -8.12 -5.87
CA SER A 351 -7.19 -8.60 -5.94
C SER A 351 -7.90 -8.56 -4.58
N GLU A 352 -7.20 -8.88 -3.49
CA GLU A 352 -7.73 -8.80 -2.12
C GLU A 352 -8.07 -7.37 -1.73
N TRP A 353 -7.17 -6.40 -1.99
CA TRP A 353 -7.46 -4.99 -1.71
C TRP A 353 -8.68 -4.51 -2.49
N MET A 354 -8.75 -4.82 -3.78
CA MET A 354 -9.90 -4.45 -4.61
C MET A 354 -11.20 -5.08 -4.09
N SER A 355 -11.17 -6.35 -3.67
CA SER A 355 -12.34 -7.01 -3.08
C SER A 355 -12.75 -6.44 -1.72
N CYS A 356 -11.79 -5.99 -0.91
CA CYS A 356 -12.06 -5.28 0.34
C CYS A 356 -12.76 -3.94 0.07
N LYS A 357 -12.32 -3.18 -0.94
CA LYS A 357 -12.97 -1.92 -1.32
C LYS A 357 -14.36 -2.12 -1.92
N GLU A 358 -14.54 -3.11 -2.79
CA GLU A 358 -15.87 -3.49 -3.29
C GLU A 358 -16.83 -3.86 -2.14
N ARG A 359 -16.33 -4.60 -1.13
CA ARG A 359 -17.13 -4.93 0.06
C ARG A 359 -17.48 -3.70 0.88
N GLU A 360 -16.54 -2.78 1.08
CA GLU A 360 -16.79 -1.51 1.77
C GLU A 360 -17.89 -0.70 1.08
N ILE A 361 -17.82 -0.57 -0.25
CA ILE A 361 -18.85 0.08 -1.07
C ILE A 361 -20.22 -0.57 -0.83
N ASN A 362 -20.30 -1.90 -0.91
CA ASN A 362 -21.55 -2.63 -0.71
C ASN A 362 -22.14 -2.47 0.70
N ILE A 363 -21.28 -2.40 1.73
CA ILE A 363 -21.73 -2.16 3.12
C ILE A 363 -22.34 -0.77 3.25
N ILE A 364 -21.67 0.24 2.69
CA ILE A 364 -22.14 1.63 2.74
C ILE A 364 -23.43 1.77 1.95
N GLU A 365 -23.50 1.17 0.76
CA GLU A 365 -24.69 1.13 -0.08
C GLU A 365 -25.88 0.57 0.70
N ALA A 366 -25.73 -0.61 1.31
CA ALA A 366 -26.77 -1.23 2.12
C ALA A 366 -27.22 -0.36 3.31
N LEU A 367 -26.28 0.29 4.01
CA LEU A 367 -26.60 1.20 5.11
C LEU A 367 -27.34 2.45 4.62
N THR A 368 -26.92 3.05 3.51
CA THR A 368 -27.60 4.21 2.92
C THR A 368 -28.99 3.87 2.39
N ASP A 369 -29.17 2.67 1.84
CA ASP A 369 -30.47 2.15 1.39
C ASP A 369 -31.46 1.95 2.54
N MET A 370 -30.98 1.66 3.75
CA MET A 370 -31.83 1.65 4.95
C MET A 370 -32.26 3.06 5.37
N MET A 371 -31.54 4.09 4.93
CA MET A 371 -31.69 5.49 5.34
C MET A 371 -32.22 6.41 4.21
N LYS A 372 -33.05 5.90 3.29
CA LYS A 372 -33.51 6.60 2.06
C LYS A 372 -34.12 7.99 2.23
N ASN A 373 -34.63 8.32 3.42
CA ASN A 373 -35.19 9.65 3.73
C ASN A 373 -34.16 10.65 4.27
N THR A 374 -32.87 10.28 4.29
CA THR A 374 -31.78 11.11 4.80
C THR A 374 -31.02 11.73 3.65
N LYS A 375 -30.78 13.04 3.71
CA LYS A 375 -29.96 13.74 2.71
C LYS A 375 -28.49 13.40 2.90
N ILE A 376 -27.86 12.86 1.85
CA ILE A 376 -26.41 12.60 1.83
C ILE A 376 -25.68 13.87 1.38
N VAL A 377 -24.68 14.29 2.15
CA VAL A 377 -23.81 15.44 1.84
C VAL A 377 -22.42 14.94 1.42
N THR A 378 -21.90 15.46 0.32
CA THR A 378 -20.70 14.92 -0.34
C THR A 378 -19.39 15.63 0.05
N SER A 379 -19.48 16.68 0.87
CA SER A 379 -18.31 17.46 1.30
C SER A 379 -18.56 18.17 2.62
N ARG A 380 -17.47 18.56 3.30
CA ARG A 380 -17.54 19.35 4.54
C ARG A 380 -18.24 20.69 4.34
N TYR A 381 -17.99 21.37 3.21
CA TYR A 381 -18.70 22.60 2.85
C TYR A 381 -20.22 22.38 2.70
N ALA A 382 -20.63 21.28 2.04
CA ALA A 382 -22.04 20.96 1.92
C ALA A 382 -22.66 20.65 3.29
N LEU A 383 -21.95 19.92 4.16
CA LEU A 383 -22.37 19.66 5.54
C LEU A 383 -22.55 20.96 6.33
N ASP A 384 -21.55 21.84 6.32
CA ASP A 384 -21.57 23.13 7.03
C ASP A 384 -22.77 23.98 6.57
N LYS A 385 -23.05 24.02 5.26
CA LYS A 385 -24.20 24.73 4.69
C LYS A 385 -25.53 24.21 5.25
N GLU A 386 -25.69 22.88 5.33
CA GLU A 386 -26.93 22.28 5.85
C GLU A 386 -27.09 22.53 7.36
N ILE A 387 -26.01 22.37 8.13
CA ILE A 387 -26.01 22.62 9.58
C ILE A 387 -26.37 24.08 9.88
N LEU A 388 -25.78 25.04 9.15
CA LEU A 388 -26.05 26.47 9.34
C LEU A 388 -27.48 26.88 8.93
N SER A 389 -28.16 26.07 8.12
CA SER A 389 -29.52 26.33 7.66
C SER A 389 -30.62 25.76 8.57
N ALA A 390 -30.24 24.97 9.58
CA ALA A 390 -31.17 24.28 10.47
C ALA A 390 -31.04 24.78 11.92
N GLU A 391 -32.15 24.86 12.65
CA GLU A 391 -32.16 25.18 14.08
C GLU A 391 -31.53 24.04 14.90
N HIS A 392 -31.72 22.79 14.46
CA HIS A 392 -31.14 21.58 15.04
C HIS A 392 -30.78 20.59 13.91
N ALA A 393 -29.60 19.95 13.96
CA ALA A 393 -29.14 18.98 12.95
C ALA A 393 -28.57 17.71 13.59
N VAL A 394 -28.89 16.53 13.03
CA VAL A 394 -28.36 15.21 13.45
C VAL A 394 -27.73 14.52 12.24
N CYS A 395 -26.45 14.12 12.34
CA CYS A 395 -25.67 13.55 11.23
C CYS A 395 -25.12 12.17 11.58
N PHE A 396 -25.34 11.18 10.71
CA PHE A 396 -24.69 9.88 10.75
C PHE A 396 -23.38 9.93 9.94
N ALA A 397 -22.23 9.84 10.61
CA ALA A 397 -20.91 10.03 9.98
C ALA A 397 -20.13 8.72 9.86
N PHE A 398 -19.69 8.39 8.64
CA PHE A 398 -18.73 7.32 8.38
C PHE A 398 -17.30 7.80 8.65
N THR A 399 -16.74 7.53 9.82
CA THR A 399 -15.46 8.10 10.26
C THR A 399 -14.23 7.44 9.64
N SER A 400 -14.34 6.23 9.09
CA SER A 400 -13.19 5.47 8.55
C SER A 400 -12.95 5.67 7.05
N LEU A 401 -13.79 6.46 6.37
CA LEU A 401 -13.64 6.67 4.93
C LEU A 401 -12.41 7.49 4.56
N GLU A 402 -11.94 8.35 5.47
CA GLU A 402 -10.78 9.22 5.27
C GLU A 402 -9.47 8.62 5.79
N ASP A 403 -9.51 7.45 6.44
CA ASP A 403 -8.31 6.79 6.97
C ASP A 403 -7.33 6.49 5.83
N ASP A 404 -6.04 6.75 6.10
CA ASP A 404 -4.95 6.37 5.21
C ASP A 404 -5.03 4.87 4.92
N GLU A 405 -4.84 4.49 3.66
CA GLU A 405 -4.79 3.09 3.26
C GLU A 405 -3.34 2.59 3.38
N PRO A 406 -2.99 1.76 4.40
CA PRO A 406 -1.60 1.33 4.60
C PRO A 406 -1.08 0.56 3.39
N TYR A 407 -1.96 -0.19 2.73
CA TYR A 407 -1.63 -0.92 1.50
C TYR A 407 -1.29 -0.02 0.31
N LEU A 408 -2.02 1.10 0.11
CA LEU A 408 -1.68 2.05 -0.95
C LEU A 408 -0.34 2.76 -0.65
N SER A 409 -0.06 2.99 0.63
CA SER A 409 1.23 3.52 1.07
C SER A 409 2.36 2.53 0.79
N ASP A 410 2.17 1.24 1.05
CA ASP A 410 3.13 0.18 0.73
C ASP A 410 3.36 0.04 -0.79
N LEU A 411 2.30 0.10 -1.60
CA LEU A 411 2.40 0.12 -3.06
C LEU A 411 3.18 1.35 -3.55
N SER A 412 2.85 2.55 -3.06
CA SER A 412 3.55 3.78 -3.44
C SER A 412 5.02 3.76 -3.01
N LYS A 413 5.32 3.27 -1.81
CA LYS A 413 6.70 3.10 -1.33
C LYS A 413 7.47 2.11 -2.19
N TYR A 414 6.84 1.01 -2.59
CA TYR A 414 7.43 0.03 -3.49
C TYR A 414 7.76 0.62 -4.88
N LEU A 415 6.91 1.50 -5.42
CA LEU A 415 7.21 2.21 -6.66
C LEU A 415 8.34 3.25 -6.51
N LYS A 416 8.51 3.81 -5.30
CA LYS A 416 9.48 4.88 -5.02
C LYS A 416 10.86 4.38 -4.59
N GLU A 417 11.02 3.14 -4.13
CA GLU A 417 12.30 2.62 -3.61
C GLU A 417 12.47 1.09 -3.85
N THR A 418 13.62 0.67 -4.38
CA THR A 418 14.20 -0.69 -4.20
C THR A 418 15.11 -0.71 -2.95
N PRO A 419 15.30 -1.85 -2.25
CA PRO A 419 14.63 -2.15 -0.96
C PRO A 419 15.51 -2.00 0.30
N GLU A 420 14.90 -1.68 1.45
CA GLU A 420 15.15 -2.31 2.78
C GLU A 420 14.20 -1.73 3.89
N ILE A 421 14.07 -2.44 5.02
CA ILE A 421 13.37 -2.10 6.29
C ILE A 421 11.93 -2.68 6.43
N TRP A 422 11.84 -3.96 6.81
CA TRP A 422 10.63 -4.58 7.39
C TRP A 422 10.88 -5.20 8.79
N ASN A 423 12.13 -5.51 9.13
CA ASN A 423 12.44 -6.21 10.40
C ASN A 423 12.42 -5.29 11.64
N THR A 424 12.75 -4.00 11.49
CA THR A 424 12.83 -3.05 12.62
C THR A 424 11.46 -2.61 13.14
N MET A 425 10.44 -2.50 12.27
CA MET A 425 9.09 -2.06 12.67
C MET A 425 8.35 -3.13 13.49
N ARG A 426 8.58 -4.41 13.17
CA ARG A 426 7.94 -5.55 13.85
C ARG A 426 8.44 -5.75 15.28
N GLN A 427 9.67 -5.36 15.61
CA GLN A 427 10.18 -5.43 16.99
C GLN A 427 9.62 -4.30 17.86
N LYS A 428 9.54 -3.07 17.31
CA LYS A 428 9.04 -1.90 18.05
C LYS A 428 7.52 -1.97 18.31
N SER A 429 6.74 -2.52 17.39
CA SER A 429 5.29 -2.70 17.62
C SER A 429 4.98 -3.70 18.73
N LYS A 430 5.77 -4.77 18.87
CA LYS A 430 5.65 -5.74 19.98
C LYS A 430 5.96 -5.10 21.34
N LEU A 431 6.97 -4.24 21.40
CA LEU A 431 7.34 -3.49 22.60
C LEU A 431 6.26 -2.50 23.05
N PHE A 432 5.70 -1.74 22.10
CA PHE A 432 4.60 -0.79 22.38
C PHE A 432 3.35 -1.50 22.89
N ASN A 433 2.94 -2.61 22.25
CA ASN A 433 1.74 -3.35 22.65
C ASN A 433 1.90 -4.01 24.02
N ALA A 434 3.07 -4.61 24.30
CA ALA A 434 3.36 -5.20 25.60
C ALA A 434 3.35 -4.17 26.75
N PHE A 435 3.74 -2.92 26.48
CA PHE A 435 3.72 -1.84 27.45
C PHE A 435 2.29 -1.32 27.71
N GLY A 436 1.48 -1.15 26.67
CA GLY A 436 0.08 -0.71 26.79
C GLY A 436 -0.86 -1.71 27.49
N GLU A 437 -0.57 -3.02 27.40
CA GLU A 437 -1.34 -4.05 28.10
C GLU A 437 -1.11 -4.09 29.62
N ILE A 438 -0.02 -3.48 30.11
CA ILE A 438 0.40 -3.54 31.52
C ILE A 438 -0.08 -2.32 32.31
N ASP A 439 -0.19 -1.16 31.66
CA ASP A 439 -0.42 0.14 32.32
C ASP A 439 -1.81 0.73 31.98
N MET A 440 -2.88 0.00 32.33
CA MET A 440 -4.26 0.51 32.21
C MET A 440 -4.66 1.41 33.38
N ASP A 441 -3.82 2.38 33.72
CA ASP A 441 -4.18 3.43 34.68
C ASP A 441 -4.88 4.59 33.94
N ASN A 442 -5.95 5.15 34.52
CA ASN A 442 -6.85 6.12 33.86
C ASN A 442 -6.18 7.46 33.50
N ASN A 443 -4.91 7.66 33.82
CA ASN A 443 -4.14 8.88 33.60
C ASN A 443 -3.14 8.80 32.43
N ILE A 444 -2.97 7.64 31.79
CA ILE A 444 -2.07 7.48 30.63
C ILE A 444 -2.89 7.15 29.39
N SER A 445 -2.86 8.06 28.41
CA SER A 445 -3.50 7.82 27.10
C SER A 445 -2.49 7.23 26.13
N PHE A 446 -2.67 5.96 25.76
CA PHE A 446 -1.93 5.34 24.66
C PHE A 446 -2.54 5.77 23.34
N LEU A 447 -1.87 6.67 22.64
CA LEU A 447 -2.33 7.24 21.38
C LEU A 447 -1.50 6.69 20.23
N ILE A 448 -2.17 6.32 19.14
CA ILE A 448 -1.53 6.02 17.85
C ILE A 448 -1.84 7.20 16.94
N ALA A 449 -0.82 7.91 16.49
CA ALA A 449 -0.96 9.05 15.60
C ALA A 449 0.04 8.97 14.45
N GLY A 450 -0.41 9.32 13.24
CA GLY A 450 0.47 9.52 12.09
C GLY A 450 1.16 10.88 12.21
N LEU A 451 2.43 10.90 12.60
CA LEU A 451 3.23 12.11 12.71
C LEU A 451 4.38 12.06 11.71
N ALA A 452 4.46 13.05 10.82
CA ALA A 452 5.58 13.16 9.89
C ALA A 452 6.87 13.55 10.66
N ASN A 453 7.88 12.68 10.66
CA ASN A 453 9.21 12.98 11.22
C ASN A 453 10.29 12.67 10.17
N GLU A 454 11.00 13.71 9.71
CA GLU A 454 12.02 13.61 8.66
C GLU A 454 13.29 12.86 9.11
N LYS A 455 13.56 12.78 10.42
CA LYS A 455 14.81 12.22 10.96
C LYS A 455 14.76 10.73 11.28
N LYS A 456 13.57 10.14 11.42
CA LYS A 456 13.38 8.73 11.81
C LYS A 456 12.29 8.08 10.96
N LYS A 457 12.71 7.28 9.96
CA LYS A 457 11.80 6.52 9.09
C LYS A 457 11.31 5.23 9.78
N GLY A 458 10.04 4.87 9.59
CA GLY A 458 9.43 3.64 10.10
C GLY A 458 8.51 3.87 11.30
N ALA A 459 8.93 3.49 12.50
CA ALA A 459 8.17 3.72 13.73
C ALA A 459 9.09 4.18 14.88
N SER A 460 8.64 5.19 15.64
CA SER A 460 9.25 5.69 16.86
C SER A 460 8.16 5.86 17.92
N ILE A 461 8.49 5.58 19.18
CA ILE A 461 7.57 5.83 20.30
C ILE A 461 7.89 7.23 20.82
N HIS A 462 6.91 8.13 20.75
CA HIS A 462 7.04 9.49 21.25
C HIS A 462 6.44 9.58 22.65
N LEU A 463 7.14 10.25 23.56
CA LEU A 463 6.63 10.54 24.89
C LEU A 463 6.30 12.03 24.98
N TYR A 464 5.06 12.34 25.37
CA TYR A 464 4.58 13.71 25.61
C TYR A 464 4.30 13.90 27.09
N LYS A 465 4.72 15.03 27.66
CA LYS A 465 4.44 15.42 29.04
C LYS A 465 3.83 16.82 29.05
N GLU A 466 2.65 16.97 29.67
CA GLU A 466 1.95 18.26 29.80
C GLU A 466 1.75 19.01 28.46
N GLY A 467 1.43 18.27 27.40
CA GLY A 467 1.21 18.82 26.05
C GLY A 467 2.49 19.13 25.25
N SER A 468 3.69 18.87 25.82
CA SER A 468 4.98 19.10 25.17
C SER A 468 5.69 17.79 24.82
N LEU A 469 6.39 17.74 23.68
CA LEU A 469 7.17 16.58 23.25
C LEU A 469 8.41 16.42 24.14
N PHE A 470 8.49 15.30 24.86
CA PHE A 470 9.57 14.98 25.80
C PHE A 470 10.65 14.09 25.16
N SER A 471 10.26 13.12 24.32
CA SER A 471 11.20 12.26 23.59
C SER A 471 10.63 11.77 22.25
N GLU A 472 11.47 11.70 21.22
CA GLU A 472 11.16 11.12 19.90
C GLU A 472 11.69 9.68 19.73
N SER A 473 12.28 9.09 20.77
CA SER A 473 12.81 7.72 20.77
C SER A 473 12.72 7.13 22.16
N PHE A 474 11.52 7.14 22.72
CA PHE A 474 11.25 6.49 23.98
C PHE A 474 11.33 4.97 23.83
N GLU A 475 12.00 4.28 24.77
CA GLU A 475 12.05 2.83 24.84
C GLU A 475 11.32 2.35 26.11
N PRO A 476 10.08 1.84 25.98
CA PRO A 476 9.30 1.43 27.13
C PRO A 476 9.90 0.20 27.83
N PRO A 477 9.86 0.13 29.17
CA PRO A 477 10.32 -1.03 29.91
C PRO A 477 9.42 -2.25 29.67
N SER A 478 10.01 -3.44 29.57
CA SER A 478 9.24 -4.69 29.50
C SER A 478 8.68 -5.10 30.87
N LYS A 479 7.67 -5.98 30.90
CA LYS A 479 7.08 -6.51 32.14
C LYS A 479 8.16 -6.95 33.13
N PRO A 480 8.16 -6.45 34.39
CA PRO A 480 9.09 -6.92 35.40
C PRO A 480 8.78 -8.38 35.78
N GLU A 481 9.83 -9.14 36.10
CA GLU A 481 9.66 -10.50 36.61
C GLU A 481 8.95 -10.49 37.97
N LYS A 482 8.27 -11.59 38.30
CA LYS A 482 7.65 -11.74 39.62
C LYS A 482 8.73 -11.61 40.70
N PRO A 483 8.55 -10.75 41.71
CA PRO A 483 9.52 -10.60 42.78
C PRO A 483 9.74 -11.93 43.50
N ALA A 484 11.01 -12.28 43.75
CA ALA A 484 11.36 -13.52 44.42
C ALA A 484 11.56 -13.27 45.92
N VAL A 485 10.95 -14.11 46.77
CA VAL A 485 11.23 -14.07 48.21
C VAL A 485 12.65 -14.55 48.44
N SER A 486 13.45 -13.71 49.08
CA SER A 486 14.86 -13.98 49.37
C SER A 486 15.09 -14.41 50.82
N ASP A 487 14.29 -13.92 51.76
CA ASP A 487 14.32 -14.33 53.18
C ASP A 487 12.98 -14.01 53.87
N THR A 488 12.66 -14.74 54.94
CA THR A 488 11.43 -14.58 55.73
C THR A 488 11.73 -14.75 57.22
N THR A 489 11.43 -13.75 58.04
CA THR A 489 11.52 -13.80 59.51
C THR A 489 10.13 -13.77 60.15
N HIS A 490 10.06 -13.83 61.49
CA HIS A 490 8.81 -13.83 62.24
C HIS A 490 7.94 -12.57 62.06
N ASN A 491 8.52 -11.48 61.56
CA ASN A 491 7.83 -10.20 61.35
C ASN A 491 8.18 -9.49 60.03
N CYS A 492 8.93 -10.11 59.12
CA CYS A 492 9.37 -9.48 57.87
C CYS A 492 9.54 -10.48 56.71
N VAL A 493 9.34 -10.01 55.48
CA VAL A 493 9.60 -10.74 54.23
C VAL A 493 10.49 -9.88 53.35
N THR A 494 11.67 -10.39 52.99
CA THR A 494 12.64 -9.68 52.14
C THR A 494 12.49 -10.16 50.69
N VAL A 495 12.19 -9.23 49.79
CA VAL A 495 11.89 -9.52 48.39
C VAL A 495 12.99 -8.99 47.47
N ARG A 496 13.44 -9.82 46.51
CA ARG A 496 14.40 -9.46 45.46
C ARG A 496 13.67 -9.19 44.15
N ILE A 497 13.96 -8.02 43.55
CA ILE A 497 13.39 -7.58 42.28
C ILE A 497 14.49 -7.61 41.20
N SER A 498 14.23 -8.29 40.08
CA SER A 498 15.12 -8.29 38.91
C SER A 498 14.74 -7.16 37.96
N PRO A 499 15.71 -6.43 37.37
CA PRO A 499 15.41 -5.42 36.35
C PRO A 499 14.84 -6.08 35.09
N PRO A 500 13.97 -5.40 34.34
CA PRO A 500 13.41 -5.93 33.10
C PRO A 500 14.47 -6.03 31.99
N GLY A 501 14.26 -6.95 31.05
CA GLY A 501 15.21 -7.23 29.98
C GLY A 501 15.38 -6.12 28.92
N LEU A 502 14.45 -5.15 28.85
CA LEU A 502 14.49 -3.98 27.96
C LEU A 502 13.99 -2.74 28.70
N GLY A 503 14.50 -1.56 28.32
CA GLY A 503 14.06 -0.25 28.84
C GLY A 503 14.49 0.07 30.28
N THR A 504 15.53 -0.62 30.80
CA THR A 504 16.01 -0.48 32.18
C THR A 504 16.43 0.96 32.54
N GLU A 505 16.96 1.70 31.57
CA GLU A 505 17.43 3.08 31.76
C GLU A 505 16.30 4.07 32.05
N ASN A 506 15.04 3.71 31.75
CA ASN A 506 13.87 4.57 31.92
C ASN A 506 13.05 4.27 33.20
N ILE A 507 13.51 3.35 34.06
CA ILE A 507 12.81 2.99 35.29
C ILE A 507 13.09 4.02 36.37
N THR A 508 12.03 4.65 36.89
CA THR A 508 12.15 5.68 37.93
C THR A 508 11.92 5.12 39.34
N HIS A 509 11.07 4.10 39.49
CA HIS A 509 10.73 3.47 40.78
C HIS A 509 10.06 2.10 40.60
N TYR A 510 9.89 1.36 41.71
CA TYR A 510 9.16 0.10 41.78
C TYR A 510 8.00 0.20 42.77
N SER A 511 6.87 -0.41 42.41
CA SER A 511 5.71 -0.62 43.28
C SER A 511 5.55 -2.11 43.57
N VAL A 512 5.27 -2.47 44.82
CA VAL A 512 5.05 -3.86 45.22
C VAL A 512 3.69 -3.98 45.90
N GLU A 513 2.87 -4.90 45.41
CA GLU A 513 1.61 -5.27 46.03
C GLU A 513 1.79 -6.54 46.87
N TYR A 514 1.20 -6.56 48.06
CA TYR A 514 1.18 -7.73 48.93
C TYR A 514 -0.21 -7.94 49.52
N CYS A 515 -0.52 -9.20 49.83
CA CYS A 515 -1.74 -9.60 50.52
C CYS A 515 -1.39 -10.61 51.61
N VAL A 516 -2.05 -10.52 52.77
CA VAL A 516 -1.88 -11.47 53.87
C VAL A 516 -2.71 -12.72 53.55
N SER A 517 -2.12 -13.90 53.73
CA SER A 517 -2.79 -15.16 53.42
C SER A 517 -4.10 -15.30 54.21
N GLY A 518 -5.24 -15.36 53.50
CA GLY A 518 -6.58 -15.43 54.09
C GLY A 518 -7.37 -14.13 54.07
N GLU A 519 -6.76 -13.02 53.63
CA GLU A 519 -7.44 -11.76 53.33
C GLU A 519 -7.56 -11.58 51.80
N ASP A 520 -8.57 -10.83 51.34
CA ASP A 520 -8.80 -10.52 49.91
C ASP A 520 -8.34 -9.11 49.52
N ASP A 521 -7.89 -8.30 50.50
CA ASP A 521 -7.53 -6.90 50.29
C ASP A 521 -6.03 -6.74 50.00
N TRP A 522 -5.69 -6.48 48.74
CA TRP A 522 -4.32 -6.18 48.32
C TRP A 522 -3.87 -4.79 48.76
N GLN A 523 -2.65 -4.68 49.31
CA GLN A 523 -2.04 -3.41 49.71
C GLN A 523 -0.87 -3.07 48.78
N GLN A 524 -0.91 -1.87 48.19
CA GLN A 524 0.14 -1.35 47.32
C GLN A 524 1.12 -0.47 48.12
N MET A 525 2.42 -0.61 47.87
CA MET A 525 3.45 0.27 48.41
C MET A 525 4.37 0.80 47.30
N THR A 526 4.37 2.12 47.13
CA THR A 526 5.28 2.86 46.25
C THR A 526 6.46 3.39 47.05
N VAL A 527 7.68 3.10 46.61
CA VAL A 527 8.90 3.61 47.26
C VAL A 527 9.72 4.39 46.23
N LEU A 528 9.75 5.72 46.38
CA LEU A 528 10.58 6.59 45.54
C LEU A 528 11.96 6.72 46.18
N THR A 529 12.98 6.19 45.52
CA THR A 529 14.38 6.28 45.96
C THR A 529 15.20 7.05 44.93
N TYR A 530 15.68 8.23 45.31
CA TYR A 530 16.61 9.02 44.50
C TYR A 530 18.02 8.77 45.00
N LYS A 531 18.83 8.08 44.21
CA LYS A 531 20.25 7.87 44.53
C LYS A 531 21.10 8.86 43.75
N ILE A 532 21.60 9.87 44.43
CA ILE A 532 22.49 10.87 43.84
C ILE A 532 23.92 10.42 44.10
N HIS A 533 24.56 9.90 43.05
CA HIS A 533 25.94 9.47 43.10
C HIS A 533 26.89 10.66 43.01
N HIS A 534 27.91 10.67 43.87
CA HIS A 534 28.98 11.67 43.81
C HIS A 534 29.64 11.68 42.42
N LYS A 535 29.86 12.89 41.89
CA LYS A 535 30.64 13.14 40.67
C LYS A 535 31.72 14.19 40.98
N GLU A 536 32.86 14.01 40.34
CA GLU A 536 33.99 14.93 40.46
C GLU A 536 33.55 16.36 40.06
N GLY A 537 33.70 17.32 40.98
CA GLY A 537 33.20 18.70 40.85
C GLY A 537 31.94 19.03 41.67
N PHE A 538 31.29 18.06 42.31
CA PHE A 538 30.20 18.34 43.26
C PHE A 538 30.75 18.98 44.54
N LYS A 539 30.01 19.96 45.11
CA LYS A 539 30.34 20.56 46.42
C LYS A 539 30.25 19.56 47.59
N ILE A 540 29.51 18.47 47.41
CA ILE A 540 29.25 17.46 48.44
C ILE A 540 30.06 16.20 48.07
N PRO A 541 31.05 15.78 48.87
CA PRO A 541 32.02 14.73 48.50
C PRO A 541 31.52 13.30 48.74
N TYR A 542 30.20 13.08 48.79
CA TYR A 542 29.59 11.76 49.03
C TYR A 542 28.29 11.59 48.26
N SER A 543 27.93 10.33 48.02
CA SER A 543 26.63 9.97 47.43
C SER A 543 25.57 9.99 48.52
N PHE A 544 24.36 10.43 48.21
CA PHE A 544 23.25 10.39 49.17
C PHE A 544 21.98 9.85 48.53
N THR A 545 21.15 9.21 49.36
CA THR A 545 19.89 8.61 48.94
C THR A 545 18.75 9.42 49.58
N ILE A 546 17.87 9.98 48.76
CA ILE A 546 16.62 10.58 49.24
C ILE A 546 15.52 9.55 49.08
N ILE A 547 14.81 9.28 50.17
CA ILE A 547 13.64 8.42 50.15
C ILE A 547 12.41 9.31 50.30
N HIS A 548 11.61 9.38 49.23
CA HIS A 548 10.43 10.23 49.18
C HIS A 548 9.16 9.39 49.31
N ASN A 549 8.16 9.95 49.99
CA ASN A 549 6.87 9.31 50.19
C ASN A 549 5.78 10.32 49.82
N GLU A 550 5.10 10.08 48.70
CA GLU A 550 4.08 11.00 48.15
C GLU A 550 2.70 10.87 48.83
N ASP A 551 2.53 9.89 49.72
CA ASP A 551 1.22 9.44 50.20
C ASP A 551 0.68 10.22 51.42
N PHE A 552 1.07 11.49 51.59
CA PHE A 552 0.58 12.34 52.69
C PHE A 552 -0.47 13.35 52.20
N PRO A 553 -1.70 13.33 52.74
CA PRO A 553 -2.75 14.27 52.32
C PRO A 553 -2.42 15.72 52.70
N HIS A 554 -2.66 16.65 51.76
CA HIS A 554 -2.36 18.08 51.88
C HIS A 554 -3.24 18.88 52.88
N LYS A 555 -4.17 18.24 53.59
CA LYS A 555 -5.04 18.90 54.58
C LYS A 555 -5.11 18.06 55.84
N PHE A 556 -4.72 18.62 56.98
CA PHE A 556 -4.83 17.97 58.29
C PHE A 556 -6.11 18.42 59.00
N PHE A 557 -7.08 17.52 59.14
CA PHE A 557 -8.18 17.70 60.11
C PHE A 557 -7.96 16.82 61.36
N SER A 558 -8.56 17.22 62.49
CA SER A 558 -8.28 16.62 63.81
C SER A 558 -8.59 15.11 63.92
N SER A 559 -9.45 14.57 63.04
CA SER A 559 -9.79 13.14 62.99
C SER A 559 -8.77 12.26 62.25
N GLU A 560 -7.80 12.85 61.54
CA GLU A 560 -6.84 12.11 60.70
C GLU A 560 -5.50 11.81 61.39
N VAL A 561 -5.30 12.32 62.62
CA VAL A 561 -4.04 12.18 63.39
C VAL A 561 -3.77 10.73 63.83
N PHE A 562 -4.81 9.93 64.03
CA PHE A 562 -4.66 8.49 64.35
C PHE A 562 -4.11 7.69 63.16
N PHE A 563 -4.61 7.99 61.95
CA PHE A 563 -4.10 7.38 60.70
C PHE A 563 -2.68 7.83 60.39
N PHE A 564 -2.36 9.10 60.67
CA PHE A 564 -1.02 9.66 60.54
C PHE A 564 0.01 8.89 61.41
N LYS A 565 -0.31 8.63 62.69
CA LYS A 565 0.58 7.86 63.60
C LYS A 565 0.85 6.44 63.11
N ARG A 566 -0.18 5.74 62.63
CA ARG A 566 -0.06 4.36 62.13
C ARG A 566 0.77 4.29 60.84
N ARG A 567 0.61 5.26 59.94
CA ARG A 567 1.26 5.27 58.62
C ARG A 567 2.74 5.65 58.69
N VAL A 568 3.11 6.64 59.53
CA VAL A 568 4.53 6.99 59.79
C VAL A 568 5.30 5.82 60.40
N ARG A 569 4.71 5.11 61.38
CA ARG A 569 5.35 3.96 62.03
C ARG A 569 5.56 2.78 61.06
N GLN A 570 4.64 2.58 60.11
CA GLN A 570 4.78 1.59 59.03
C GLN A 570 5.88 1.96 58.04
N ILE A 571 6.02 3.24 57.67
CA ILE A 571 7.07 3.69 56.73
C ILE A 571 8.45 3.49 57.36
N ILE A 572 8.67 3.95 58.59
CA ILE A 572 9.95 3.82 59.28
C ILE A 572 10.34 2.36 59.51
N SER A 573 9.38 1.53 59.96
CA SER A 573 9.64 0.09 60.15
C SER A 573 10.00 -0.62 58.86
N ARG A 574 9.61 -0.12 57.68
CA ARG A 574 9.95 -0.73 56.37
C ARG A 574 11.28 -0.25 55.82
N LEU A 575 11.73 0.97 56.18
CA LEU A 575 13.03 1.52 55.77
C LEU A 575 14.22 0.79 56.43
N PHE A 576 14.07 0.39 57.70
CA PHE A 576 15.11 -0.30 58.48
C PHE A 576 15.13 -1.83 58.32
N MET A 577 14.22 -2.40 57.52
CA MET A 577 14.11 -3.86 57.29
C MET A 577 14.87 -4.34 56.05
N SER A 578 15.50 -3.45 55.29
CA SER A 578 16.28 -3.78 54.10
C SER A 578 17.78 -3.63 54.37
N ASP A 579 18.50 -4.75 54.48
CA ASP A 579 19.95 -4.82 54.75
C ASP A 579 20.85 -4.06 53.74
N LYS A 580 20.28 -3.41 52.71
CA LYS A 580 21.01 -2.71 51.65
C LYS A 580 20.51 -1.30 51.30
N LEU A 581 19.47 -0.79 51.94
CA LEU A 581 18.87 0.51 51.57
C LEU A 581 19.08 1.63 52.60
N ALA A 582 19.13 1.34 53.89
CA ALA A 582 19.58 2.28 54.93
C ALA A 582 19.99 1.50 56.19
N CYS A 583 21.27 1.52 56.57
CA CYS A 583 21.70 1.02 57.88
C CYS A 583 21.49 2.08 58.99
N GLU A 584 21.38 3.35 58.61
CA GLU A 584 21.25 4.51 59.49
C GLU A 584 20.45 5.61 58.77
N ILE A 585 19.56 6.33 59.48
CA ILE A 585 18.84 7.50 58.94
C ILE A 585 19.53 8.76 59.45
N ASP A 586 20.27 9.43 58.56
CA ASP A 586 21.01 10.66 58.91
C ASP A 586 20.10 11.88 59.10
N ALA A 587 18.97 11.95 58.38
CA ALA A 587 18.01 13.05 58.49
C ALA A 587 16.58 12.66 58.09
N VAL A 588 15.59 13.21 58.81
CA VAL A 588 14.16 13.13 58.48
C VAL A 588 13.65 14.53 58.17
N CYS A 589 13.36 14.83 56.91
CA CYS A 589 12.97 16.18 56.48
C CYS A 589 11.44 16.35 56.46
N LEU A 590 10.91 17.23 57.31
CA LEU A 590 9.52 17.69 57.30
C LEU A 590 9.41 18.96 56.44
N VAL A 591 8.71 18.88 55.31
CA VAL A 591 8.62 19.98 54.33
C VAL A 591 7.38 20.83 54.59
N ILE A 592 7.55 22.15 54.72
CA ILE A 592 6.46 23.12 55.00
C ILE A 592 6.64 24.37 54.13
N GLN A 593 5.56 24.95 53.63
CA GLN A 593 5.61 26.16 52.79
C GLN A 593 5.79 27.45 53.64
N ALA A 594 6.58 28.40 53.14
CA ALA A 594 6.95 29.65 53.82
C ALA A 594 5.77 30.57 54.12
N SER A 595 4.84 30.72 53.17
CA SER A 595 3.65 31.58 53.25
C SER A 595 2.59 31.06 54.22
N PHE A 596 2.84 29.95 54.91
CA PHE A 596 1.88 29.31 55.78
C PHE A 596 1.56 30.17 57.01
N PRO A 597 0.32 30.68 57.15
CA PRO A 597 -0.04 31.60 58.21
C PRO A 597 -0.43 30.83 59.49
N GLY A 598 0.34 30.94 60.57
CA GLY A 598 -0.14 30.50 61.89
C GLY A 598 -1.00 31.57 62.59
N PRO A 599 -1.87 31.24 63.57
CA PRO A 599 -2.28 29.94 64.11
C PRO A 599 -3.81 29.68 64.14
N LYS A 600 -4.20 28.38 64.13
CA LYS A 600 -5.31 27.83 64.94
C LYS A 600 -4.75 26.59 65.67
N LEU A 601 -5.20 26.35 66.90
CA LEU A 601 -4.66 25.37 67.88
C LEU A 601 -4.44 23.91 67.40
N SER A 602 -4.81 23.55 66.17
CA SER A 602 -4.74 22.19 65.61
C SER A 602 -3.33 21.69 65.26
N TYR A 603 -2.37 22.56 64.91
CA TYR A 603 -1.05 22.10 64.43
C TYR A 603 -0.02 21.84 65.53
N ARG A 604 -0.12 22.51 66.69
CA ARG A 604 0.71 22.19 67.86
C ARG A 604 0.54 20.72 68.29
N TYR A 605 -0.70 20.24 68.24
CA TYR A 605 -1.04 18.85 68.49
C TYR A 605 -0.45 17.88 67.45
N VAL A 606 -0.33 18.30 66.18
CA VAL A 606 0.30 17.50 65.10
C VAL A 606 1.81 17.39 65.35
N PHE A 607 2.49 18.49 65.66
CA PHE A 607 3.93 18.47 65.96
C PHE A 607 4.24 17.69 67.25
N ASP A 608 3.47 17.88 68.33
CA ASP A 608 3.61 17.11 69.58
C ASP A 608 3.31 15.61 69.37
N SER A 609 2.43 15.27 68.42
CA SER A 609 2.12 13.88 68.05
C SER A 609 3.20 13.25 67.16
N MET A 610 3.86 14.04 66.31
CA MET A 610 5.01 13.62 65.49
C MET A 610 6.22 13.33 66.36
N LEU A 611 6.55 14.18 67.32
CA LEU A 611 7.68 13.97 68.23
C LEU A 611 7.53 12.73 69.11
N LYS A 612 6.30 12.32 69.41
CA LYS A 612 5.99 11.08 70.15
C LYS A 612 6.01 9.81 69.28
N LEU A 613 6.23 9.91 67.97
CA LEU A 613 6.34 8.75 67.06
C LEU A 613 7.74 8.20 66.95
N PHE A 614 8.74 8.99 67.34
CA PHE A 614 10.16 8.67 67.25
C PHE A 614 10.70 8.50 68.68
N ASP A 615 11.57 7.50 68.90
CA ASP A 615 12.36 7.44 70.15
C ASP A 615 13.32 8.65 70.20
N GLU A 616 13.81 9.00 71.41
CA GLU A 616 14.62 10.23 71.63
C GLU A 616 15.80 10.35 70.64
N ASP A 617 16.38 9.21 70.22
CA ASP A 617 17.53 9.14 69.32
C ASP A 617 17.23 9.61 67.87
N VAL A 618 16.00 9.46 67.37
CA VAL A 618 15.63 9.88 66.00
C VAL A 618 15.15 11.33 65.97
N ALA A 619 14.67 11.85 67.11
CA ALA A 619 14.23 13.23 67.21
C ALA A 619 15.34 14.24 66.88
N GLU A 620 16.61 13.91 67.13
CA GLU A 620 17.78 14.74 66.80
C GLU A 620 18.06 14.83 65.29
N ASN A 621 17.56 13.87 64.50
CA ASN A 621 17.77 13.81 63.04
C ASN A 621 16.63 14.47 62.26
N ILE A 622 15.57 14.94 62.92
CA ILE A 622 14.47 15.63 62.24
C ILE A 622 14.92 17.04 61.81
N ARG A 623 14.63 17.42 60.56
CA ARG A 623 14.90 18.74 59.97
C ARG A 623 13.61 19.31 59.40
N ILE A 624 13.34 20.59 59.65
CA ILE A 624 12.22 21.28 58.99
C ILE A 624 12.78 21.99 57.77
N VAL A 625 12.22 21.68 56.59
CA VAL A 625 12.59 22.30 55.32
C VAL A 625 11.48 23.25 54.93
N VAL A 626 11.78 24.55 54.90
CA VAL A 626 10.82 25.58 54.50
C VAL A 626 10.98 25.83 53.00
N THR A 627 9.91 25.62 52.23
CA THR A 627 9.88 25.82 50.77
C THR A 627 9.19 27.13 50.40
N SER A 628 9.47 27.65 49.21
CA SER A 628 8.91 28.92 48.72
C SER A 628 9.21 30.15 49.60
N ALA A 629 10.37 30.15 50.27
CA ALA A 629 10.86 31.31 50.99
C ALA A 629 11.53 32.29 50.01
N ASP A 630 11.14 33.56 50.06
CA ASP A 630 11.86 34.69 49.47
C ASP A 630 12.98 35.17 50.42
N ASP A 631 13.72 36.21 50.04
CA ASP A 631 14.77 36.80 50.89
C ASP A 631 14.21 37.52 52.15
N GLU A 632 12.90 37.44 52.40
CA GLU A 632 12.21 37.94 53.60
C GLU A 632 12.01 36.84 54.66
N LEU A 633 11.80 37.23 55.93
CA LEU A 633 11.66 36.28 57.04
C LEU A 633 10.30 35.53 56.96
N PRO A 634 10.26 34.20 56.76
CA PRO A 634 9.00 33.48 56.56
C PRO A 634 8.07 33.48 57.80
N PRO A 635 6.76 33.77 57.65
CA PRO A 635 5.77 33.73 58.75
C PRO A 635 5.73 32.39 59.52
N VAL A 636 6.01 31.28 58.84
CA VAL A 636 6.05 29.94 59.45
C VAL A 636 7.13 29.80 60.53
N LEU A 637 8.18 30.64 60.52
CA LEU A 637 9.28 30.56 61.50
C LEU A 637 8.84 30.93 62.92
N GLU A 638 7.89 31.84 63.11
CA GLU A 638 7.37 32.17 64.44
C GLU A 638 6.56 31.00 65.03
N VAL A 639 5.87 30.25 64.17
CA VAL A 639 5.12 29.04 64.54
C VAL A 639 6.08 27.92 64.97
N ILE A 640 7.17 27.74 64.23
CA ILE A 640 8.21 26.75 64.55
C ILE A 640 8.94 27.11 65.87
N LYS A 641 9.26 28.40 66.09
CA LYS A 641 9.92 28.86 67.32
C LYS A 641 9.01 28.69 68.56
N SER A 642 7.70 28.87 68.41
CA SER A 642 6.73 28.76 69.51
C SER A 642 6.28 27.32 69.82
N SER A 643 6.55 26.35 68.93
CA SER A 643 6.10 24.94 69.05
C SER A 643 7.05 24.03 69.84
N LYS A 644 8.16 24.54 70.39
CA LYS A 644 9.18 23.77 71.16
C LYS A 644 9.75 22.54 70.43
N PHE A 645 9.78 22.56 69.09
CA PHE A 645 10.36 21.48 68.30
C PHE A 645 11.87 21.34 68.57
N PRO A 646 12.43 20.13 68.71
CA PRO A 646 13.88 19.92 68.81
C PRO A 646 14.50 20.37 67.48
N CYS A 647 15.15 21.53 67.51
CA CYS A 647 15.94 22.05 66.41
C CYS A 647 17.41 21.99 66.87
N PRO A 648 18.37 21.59 66.03
CA PRO A 648 19.78 21.54 66.42
C PRO A 648 20.21 22.89 66.99
N LYS A 649 20.57 22.91 68.28
CA LYS A 649 21.12 24.10 68.94
C LYS A 649 22.58 24.27 68.51
N THR A 650 22.76 24.69 67.28
CA THR A 650 24.06 25.08 66.71
C THR A 650 23.83 26.33 65.89
N ASP A 651 24.57 27.40 66.20
CA ASP A 651 24.35 28.81 65.83
C ASP A 651 24.44 29.15 64.32
N SER A 652 24.12 28.24 63.40
CA SER A 652 24.28 28.50 61.97
C SER A 652 23.35 27.69 61.07
N VAL A 653 22.03 27.92 61.12
CA VAL A 653 21.12 27.31 60.11
C VAL A 653 19.97 28.25 59.71
N TYR A 654 20.33 29.33 59.01
CA TYR A 654 19.48 29.85 57.93
C TYR A 654 20.37 30.00 56.70
N ARG A 655 20.32 29.03 55.80
CA ARG A 655 20.82 29.19 54.43
C ARG A 655 19.60 29.12 53.54
N SER A 656 19.25 30.24 52.89
CA SER A 656 18.36 30.14 51.74
C SER A 656 19.09 29.31 50.68
N ILE A 657 18.39 28.30 50.17
CA ILE A 657 18.82 27.61 48.96
C ILE A 657 17.88 28.14 47.89
N ASN A 658 18.31 29.17 47.17
CA ASN A 658 17.68 29.54 45.91
C ASN A 658 18.08 28.44 44.91
N MET A 659 17.11 27.62 44.51
CA MET A 659 17.25 26.69 43.38
C MET A 659 16.91 27.41 42.08
#